data_AF-A0A850BL46-F1
#
_entry.id   AF-A0A850BL46-F1
#
_cell.length_a   1.000
_cell.length_b   1.000
_cell.length_c   1.000
_cell.angle_alpha   90.00
_cell.angle_beta   90.00
_cell.angle_gamma   90.00
#
_symmetry.space_group_name_H-M   'P 1'
#
loop_
_entity.id
_entity.type
_entity.pdbx_description
1 polymer ?
#
loop_
_entity_poly.entity_id
_entity_poly.type
_entity_poly.pdbx_seq_one_letter_code
_entity_poly.pdbx_strand_id
1 'polypeptide(L)'
;AREDLPADTVLTQRTHVWYDNHRERVLPLEVERYITPYGKGLDLRFAFLPGPPPRPVLAVEPIWPEEDYGYAELAADRSLPLALKPLRPDTRGAAVRSRISGHGHYGPRNCCEWDAKRHFLAVNGIPRFDWTIWTNCGDNPIHPQGGTWQFDRAGWCPGTFVLTRDHDITPWITGDSLCALDYSIEAPDPATGEGDGRYFQAHQLIQYGPLRAPCDLSLEEINPPLARDIANLEAEIAAERAWLISHASKTAALSERLDLLRQLETELVDLVKRPLDEIAEIDLDAIFDRYASVIDDATRVALKQLLEDLKKSVIDLENELASLIDQFGAQADAAVSLATVVAEADGFDPDDPAGYGLGAAETPWVEVPDVSNVKGAFEDGFDPYAAYADAVLATLSGFVQNGQVVARGSFAANVRAWRENQAALEKALLERESVSKAETNAFLKAQIKVTAYVFQYMSTSYWYLDSPVPADLRAEIDGILQIRFGPLADEMKDNLNQWDGPLDLEETQLVETIRAFAGAVSAVSEVLVPYAEVMQTLVHATSRIAVGFVPVVGPTLDLCEAVTGKMFCLPFAKDLSTEERIMSAVGFGAGSVLKAWGAVKNAGVNPGAKVVAQKVLSLREEFALALQASRRTTYKTLRGAVGPITNEFEAQAGLHLMKNEGRALIGAGDDGVRKVLGIPKDSKPNTIIGKAPDYLSATKGNKLALSEVKGGNIDPQDVIDQLTNALDKLKELNLAGDVERVELIIKKGAMMKDDNYKIWNGFLVKILDNKPATPKGFPYFIQVILL
;
A
#
# COMPACT_ATOMS: atom_id res chain seq x y z
N ALA A 1 -62.85 10.47 -5.10
CA ALA A 1 -63.15 9.05 -4.84
C ALA A 1 -62.01 8.24 -5.43
N ARG A 2 -61.06 7.82 -4.59
CA ARG A 2 -60.04 6.83 -4.96
C ARG A 2 -60.64 5.47 -4.63
N GLU A 3 -60.88 4.65 -5.65
CA GLU A 3 -60.99 3.21 -5.45
C GLU A 3 -59.57 2.69 -5.27
N ASP A 4 -59.29 2.18 -4.09
CA ASP A 4 -58.08 1.44 -3.80
C ASP A 4 -58.15 0.10 -4.53
N LEU A 5 -57.30 -0.11 -5.53
CA LEU A 5 -56.99 -1.45 -6.01
C LEU A 5 -55.91 -2.06 -5.10
N PRO A 6 -56.09 -3.29 -4.59
CA PRO A 6 -55.11 -3.94 -3.72
C PRO A 6 -53.77 -4.20 -4.42
N ALA A 7 -52.70 -4.21 -3.62
CA ALA A 7 -51.29 -4.37 -4.01
C ALA A 7 -50.94 -5.72 -4.68
N ASP A 8 -51.92 -6.61 -4.83
CA ASP A 8 -51.80 -7.98 -5.29
C ASP A 8 -52.58 -8.22 -6.59
N THR A 9 -52.87 -7.15 -7.34
CA THR A 9 -53.32 -7.30 -8.72
C THR A 9 -52.14 -7.74 -9.60
N VAL A 10 -51.88 -9.04 -9.62
CA VAL A 10 -51.09 -9.68 -10.66
C VAL A 10 -51.80 -9.38 -11.99
N LEU A 11 -51.27 -8.42 -12.76
CA LEU A 11 -51.50 -8.42 -14.20
C LEU A 11 -50.87 -9.71 -14.70
N THR A 12 -51.74 -10.70 -14.91
CA THR A 12 -51.41 -11.99 -15.50
C THR A 12 -50.47 -11.78 -16.68
N GLN A 13 -49.37 -12.55 -16.65
CA GLN A 13 -48.36 -12.66 -17.68
C GLN A 13 -49.00 -12.63 -19.07
N ARG A 14 -49.00 -11.46 -19.72
CA ARG A 14 -49.30 -11.34 -21.13
C ARG A 14 -47.98 -11.22 -21.86
N THR A 15 -47.60 -12.31 -22.52
CA THR A 15 -46.60 -12.27 -23.58
C THR A 15 -47.11 -11.32 -24.66
N HIS A 16 -46.58 -10.09 -24.68
CA HIS A 16 -46.88 -9.14 -25.73
C HIS A 16 -45.80 -9.23 -26.81
N VAL A 17 -46.14 -9.85 -27.94
CA VAL A 17 -45.37 -9.70 -29.17
C VAL A 17 -45.84 -8.40 -29.82
N TRP A 18 -45.04 -7.34 -29.74
CA TRP A 18 -45.35 -6.09 -30.43
C TRP A 18 -44.71 -6.11 -31.82
N TYR A 19 -45.51 -6.53 -32.81
CA TYR A 19 -45.50 -5.84 -34.10
C TYR A 19 -46.74 -4.94 -34.14
N ASP A 20 -46.46 -3.68 -34.46
CA ASP A 20 -47.34 -2.71 -35.11
C ASP A 20 -48.62 -2.31 -34.38
N ASN A 21 -48.46 -1.32 -33.49
CA ASN A 21 -49.41 -0.27 -33.06
C ASN A 21 -50.89 -0.64 -32.80
N HIS A 22 -51.47 0.05 -31.82
CA HIS A 22 -52.61 0.96 -31.97
C HIS A 22 -53.27 1.12 -30.59
N ARG A 23 -53.08 2.32 -30.02
CA ARG A 23 -53.78 2.94 -28.87
C ARG A 23 -53.06 2.97 -27.51
N GLU A 24 -51.82 3.43 -27.49
CA GLU A 24 -51.26 4.00 -26.26
C GLU A 24 -50.80 5.44 -26.47
N ARG A 25 -51.20 6.28 -25.51
CA ARG A 25 -50.65 7.62 -25.31
C ARG A 25 -49.18 7.40 -24.90
N VAL A 26 -48.24 7.57 -25.81
CA VAL A 26 -46.80 7.44 -25.52
C VAL A 26 -46.44 8.57 -24.55
N LEU A 27 -46.38 8.25 -23.27
CA LEU A 27 -45.73 9.09 -22.28
C LEU A 27 -44.24 9.11 -22.66
N PRO A 28 -43.58 10.28 -22.78
CA PRO A 28 -42.14 10.33 -22.88
C PRO A 28 -41.57 9.82 -21.55
N LEU A 29 -41.37 8.52 -21.49
CA LEU A 29 -40.76 7.86 -20.35
C LEU A 29 -39.26 8.05 -20.49
N GLU A 30 -38.66 8.69 -19.50
CA GLU A 30 -37.23 8.54 -19.28
C GLU A 30 -37.00 7.09 -18.86
N VAL A 31 -36.64 6.25 -19.81
CA VAL A 31 -36.18 4.90 -19.49
C VAL A 31 -34.72 5.04 -19.08
N GLU A 32 -34.46 5.03 -17.77
CA GLU A 32 -33.11 5.11 -17.21
C GLU A 32 -32.17 4.01 -17.75
N ARG A 33 -32.73 2.95 -18.35
CA ARG A 33 -32.00 1.80 -18.88
C ARG A 33 -32.39 1.49 -20.32
N TYR A 34 -31.53 1.88 -21.27
CA TYR A 34 -31.52 1.26 -22.60
C TYR A 34 -30.93 -0.16 -22.50
N ILE A 35 -31.64 -1.14 -23.05
CA ILE A 35 -31.21 -2.53 -23.15
C ILE A 35 -31.24 -2.88 -24.64
N THR A 36 -30.07 -3.17 -25.21
CA THR A 36 -29.95 -3.72 -26.56
C THR A 36 -29.67 -5.21 -26.42
N PRO A 37 -30.70 -6.07 -26.41
CA PRO A 37 -30.52 -7.49 -26.18
C PRO A 37 -29.79 -8.15 -27.37
N TYR A 38 -28.57 -8.65 -27.16
CA TYR A 38 -27.88 -9.55 -28.09
C TYR A 38 -27.97 -10.98 -27.57
N GLY A 39 -28.49 -11.90 -28.39
CA GLY A 39 -28.57 -13.33 -28.08
C GLY A 39 -29.98 -13.93 -28.25
N LYS A 40 -30.06 -15.26 -28.26
CA LYS A 40 -31.33 -16.01 -28.26
C LYS A 40 -31.73 -16.34 -26.81
N GLY A 41 -32.99 -16.10 -26.43
CA GLY A 41 -33.55 -16.52 -25.13
C GLY A 41 -33.69 -15.43 -24.05
N LEU A 42 -33.84 -14.16 -24.42
CA LEU A 42 -33.94 -13.04 -23.48
C LEU A 42 -35.39 -12.78 -23.03
N ASP A 43 -35.61 -12.66 -21.72
CA ASP A 43 -36.87 -12.20 -21.09
C ASP A 43 -36.67 -10.78 -20.55
N LEU A 44 -37.57 -9.86 -20.89
CA LEU A 44 -37.48 -8.44 -20.51
C LEU A 44 -38.78 -8.00 -19.84
N ARG A 45 -38.66 -7.34 -18.68
CA ARG A 45 -39.80 -6.83 -17.90
C ARG A 45 -39.58 -5.38 -17.51
N PHE A 46 -40.63 -4.58 -17.64
CA PHE A 46 -40.65 -3.18 -17.23
C PHE A 46 -41.53 -3.01 -15.99
N ALA A 47 -40.98 -2.35 -14.97
CA ALA A 47 -41.73 -1.96 -13.78
C ALA A 47 -42.01 -0.45 -13.83
N PHE A 48 -43.28 -0.07 -13.90
CA PHE A 48 -43.70 1.33 -13.87
C PHE A 48 -44.12 1.71 -12.45
N LEU A 49 -43.39 2.63 -11.83
CA LEU A 49 -43.69 3.13 -10.50
C LEU A 49 -44.59 4.37 -10.61
N PRO A 50 -45.85 4.33 -10.13
CA PRO A 50 -46.77 5.46 -10.26
C PRO A 50 -46.44 6.57 -9.24
N GLY A 51 -46.36 7.81 -9.71
CA GLY A 51 -46.15 8.98 -8.85
C GLY A 51 -45.91 10.27 -9.63
N PRO A 52 -46.04 11.45 -9.01
CA PRO A 52 -45.62 12.70 -9.63
C PRO A 52 -44.09 12.76 -9.69
N PRO A 53 -43.46 12.96 -10.87
CA PRO A 53 -42.01 13.01 -10.95
C PRO A 53 -41.48 14.30 -10.29
N PRO A 54 -40.27 14.28 -9.68
CA PRO A 54 -39.66 15.45 -9.02
C PRO A 54 -39.55 16.66 -9.95
N ARG A 55 -39.29 16.40 -11.23
CA ARG A 55 -39.46 17.34 -12.33
C ARG A 55 -40.22 16.64 -13.45
N PRO A 56 -41.19 17.30 -14.09
CA PRO A 56 -41.80 16.73 -15.29
C PRO A 56 -40.75 16.63 -16.39
N VAL A 57 -40.51 15.42 -16.91
CA VAL A 57 -39.74 15.20 -18.14
C VAL A 57 -40.57 15.71 -19.30
N LEU A 58 -40.07 16.72 -19.99
CA LEU A 58 -40.77 17.40 -21.07
C LEU A 58 -40.42 16.82 -22.44
N ALA A 59 -39.18 16.40 -22.62
CA ALA A 59 -38.68 15.78 -23.84
C ALA A 59 -37.42 14.94 -23.55
N VAL A 60 -37.27 13.84 -24.29
CA VAL A 60 -36.05 13.04 -24.40
C VAL A 60 -35.80 12.86 -25.89
N GLU A 61 -34.68 13.39 -26.39
CA GLU A 61 -34.40 13.43 -27.82
C GLU A 61 -32.95 13.02 -28.10
N PRO A 62 -32.67 12.15 -29.09
CA PRO A 62 -31.29 11.87 -29.48
C PRO A 62 -30.63 13.14 -30.02
N ILE A 63 -29.38 13.37 -29.63
CA ILE A 63 -28.59 14.51 -30.10
C ILE A 63 -28.02 14.20 -31.49
N TRP A 64 -27.38 13.04 -31.62
CA TRP A 64 -26.88 12.47 -32.86
C TRP A 64 -27.41 11.04 -33.05
N PRO A 65 -27.27 10.43 -34.24
CA PRO A 65 -27.64 9.03 -34.44
C PRO A 65 -26.88 8.09 -33.48
N GLU A 66 -27.53 7.00 -33.07
CA GLU A 66 -26.89 5.93 -32.29
C GLU A 66 -26.25 4.94 -33.26
N GLU A 67 -24.93 5.00 -33.41
CA GLU A 67 -24.20 4.19 -34.39
C GLU A 67 -22.79 3.83 -33.89
N ASP A 68 -22.12 2.98 -34.68
CA ASP A 68 -20.72 2.62 -34.54
C ASP A 68 -19.83 3.54 -35.39
N TYR A 69 -19.19 4.52 -34.75
CA TYR A 69 -18.41 5.57 -35.42
C TYR A 69 -16.91 5.27 -35.43
N GLY A 70 -16.23 5.59 -36.54
CA GLY A 70 -14.77 5.49 -36.63
C GLY A 70 -14.07 6.56 -35.79
N TYR A 71 -13.01 6.18 -35.07
CA TYR A 71 -12.31 7.06 -34.13
C TYR A 71 -11.69 8.28 -34.82
N ALA A 72 -10.99 8.08 -35.95
CA ALA A 72 -10.42 9.20 -36.70
C ALA A 72 -11.49 10.21 -37.19
N GLU A 73 -12.66 9.73 -37.59
CA GLU A 73 -13.75 10.59 -38.07
C GLU A 73 -14.48 11.32 -36.93
N LEU A 74 -14.51 10.74 -35.72
CA LEU A 74 -14.96 11.41 -34.50
C LEU A 74 -13.98 12.51 -34.08
N ALA A 75 -12.68 12.20 -34.05
CA ALA A 75 -11.63 13.16 -33.70
C ALA A 75 -11.53 14.33 -34.70
N ALA A 76 -11.86 14.07 -35.96
CA ALA A 76 -11.94 15.09 -37.01
C ALA A 76 -13.28 15.87 -37.05
N ASP A 77 -14.19 15.63 -36.10
CA ASP A 77 -15.52 16.24 -36.02
C ASP A 77 -16.38 16.09 -37.30
N ARG A 78 -16.27 14.92 -37.95
CA ARG A 78 -17.05 14.62 -39.17
C ARG A 78 -18.28 13.79 -38.90
N SER A 79 -18.23 12.97 -37.86
CA SER A 79 -19.32 12.05 -37.50
C SER A 79 -20.39 12.69 -36.63
N LEU A 80 -19.99 13.51 -35.65
CA LEU A 80 -20.88 14.10 -34.64
C LEU A 80 -20.78 15.63 -34.61
N PRO A 81 -21.04 16.33 -35.72
CA PRO A 81 -20.86 17.77 -35.81
C PRO A 81 -21.78 18.53 -34.85
N LEU A 82 -21.44 19.78 -34.53
CA LEU A 82 -22.22 20.70 -33.71
C LEU A 82 -23.75 20.55 -33.91
N ALA A 83 -24.43 20.17 -32.83
CA ALA A 83 -25.87 19.96 -32.83
C ALA A 83 -26.59 21.18 -32.22
N LEU A 84 -27.50 21.78 -32.99
CA LEU A 84 -28.42 22.81 -32.48
C LEU A 84 -29.74 22.15 -32.10
N LYS A 85 -30.02 22.09 -30.79
CA LYS A 85 -31.22 21.43 -30.26
C LYS A 85 -32.23 22.43 -29.71
N PRO A 86 -33.50 22.38 -30.16
CA PRO A 86 -34.51 23.28 -29.65
C PRO A 86 -34.86 22.95 -28.19
N LEU A 87 -34.82 23.97 -27.35
CA LEU A 87 -35.35 23.87 -26.00
C LEU A 87 -36.83 24.23 -26.02
N ARG A 88 -37.65 23.42 -25.36
CA ARG A 88 -39.05 23.74 -25.18
C ARG A 88 -39.20 25.02 -24.34
N PRO A 89 -40.20 25.87 -24.59
CA PRO A 89 -40.39 27.11 -23.82
C PRO A 89 -40.64 26.89 -22.31
N ASP A 90 -41.14 25.71 -21.95
CA ASP A 90 -41.41 25.28 -20.57
C ASP A 90 -40.21 24.62 -19.88
N THR A 91 -39.08 24.48 -20.56
CA THR A 91 -37.85 23.90 -19.99
C THR A 91 -37.27 24.80 -18.89
N ARG A 92 -36.95 24.20 -17.75
CA ARG A 92 -36.34 24.83 -16.56
C ARG A 92 -35.12 24.07 -16.03
N GLY A 93 -34.81 22.92 -16.62
CA GLY A 93 -33.52 22.25 -16.49
C GLY A 93 -33.30 21.31 -17.66
N ALA A 94 -32.06 20.95 -17.93
CA ALA A 94 -31.75 20.00 -18.99
C ALA A 94 -30.46 19.23 -18.66
N ALA A 95 -30.34 18.02 -19.19
CA ALA A 95 -29.15 17.18 -19.05
C ALA A 95 -28.79 16.52 -20.38
N VAL A 96 -27.49 16.32 -20.60
CA VAL A 96 -27.00 15.47 -21.69
C VAL A 96 -26.60 14.13 -21.10
N ARG A 97 -27.26 13.06 -21.56
CA ARG A 97 -26.95 11.68 -21.19
C ARG A 97 -26.16 11.03 -22.32
N SER A 98 -24.98 10.50 -22.02
CA SER A 98 -24.12 9.80 -22.96
C SER A 98 -23.89 8.35 -22.56
N ARG A 99 -23.77 7.48 -23.55
CA ARG A 99 -23.34 6.08 -23.43
C ARG A 99 -22.35 5.79 -24.53
N ILE A 100 -21.12 5.45 -24.17
CA ILE A 100 -20.00 5.34 -25.11
C ILE A 100 -19.24 4.06 -24.79
N SER A 101 -18.98 3.24 -25.81
CA SER A 101 -18.14 2.06 -25.72
C SER A 101 -17.12 2.06 -26.86
N GLY A 102 -15.85 1.85 -26.53
CA GLY A 102 -14.76 1.72 -27.51
C GLY A 102 -14.56 0.27 -27.96
N HIS A 103 -14.22 0.08 -29.22
CA HIS A 103 -14.09 -1.22 -29.90
C HIS A 103 -12.90 -1.22 -30.86
N GLY A 104 -12.34 -2.41 -31.12
CA GLY A 104 -11.22 -2.61 -32.05
C GLY A 104 -9.86 -2.81 -31.35
N HIS A 105 -8.88 -3.26 -32.13
CA HIS A 105 -7.53 -3.61 -31.69
C HIS A 105 -6.48 -3.02 -32.64
N TYR A 106 -6.47 -1.69 -32.75
CA TYR A 106 -5.63 -0.95 -33.68
C TYR A 106 -4.52 -0.18 -32.95
N GLY A 107 -3.35 -0.10 -33.58
CA GLY A 107 -2.17 0.52 -32.99
C GLY A 107 -1.61 -0.22 -31.76
N PRO A 108 -0.56 0.33 -31.13
CA PRO A 108 0.22 -0.36 -30.10
C PRO A 108 -0.53 -0.57 -28.78
N ARG A 109 -1.61 0.19 -28.54
CA ARG A 109 -2.45 0.08 -27.33
C ARG A 109 -3.77 -0.64 -27.57
N ASN A 110 -3.94 -1.29 -28.71
CA ASN A 110 -5.17 -1.97 -29.10
C ASN A 110 -6.40 -1.06 -28.98
N CYS A 111 -6.32 0.13 -29.58
CA CYS A 111 -7.45 1.05 -29.59
C CYS A 111 -8.60 0.47 -30.44
N CYS A 112 -9.85 0.61 -30.03
CA CYS A 112 -10.28 1.46 -28.92
C CYS A 112 -11.00 0.69 -27.82
N GLU A 113 -10.89 -0.64 -27.82
CA GLU A 113 -11.41 -1.47 -26.73
C GLU A 113 -10.55 -1.32 -25.46
N TRP A 114 -9.23 -1.26 -25.61
CA TRP A 114 -8.26 -1.39 -24.52
C TRP A 114 -7.50 -0.12 -24.18
N ASP A 115 -7.88 1.00 -24.81
CA ASP A 115 -7.19 2.28 -24.64
C ASP A 115 -8.15 3.34 -24.10
N ALA A 116 -7.81 3.91 -22.94
CA ALA A 116 -8.59 4.95 -22.31
C ALA A 116 -8.40 6.27 -23.07
N LYS A 117 -9.50 6.87 -23.54
CA LYS A 117 -9.48 8.18 -24.21
C LYS A 117 -10.26 9.22 -23.43
N ARG A 118 -9.83 10.47 -23.53
CA ARG A 118 -10.58 11.61 -23.00
C ARG A 118 -11.62 12.10 -23.99
N HIS A 119 -12.80 12.40 -23.48
CA HIS A 119 -13.95 12.91 -24.20
C HIS A 119 -14.37 14.25 -23.61
N PHE A 120 -14.99 15.07 -24.43
CA PHE A 120 -15.33 16.44 -24.10
C PHE A 120 -16.73 16.77 -24.59
N LEU A 121 -17.43 17.62 -23.82
CA LEU A 121 -18.71 18.20 -24.20
C LEU A 121 -18.66 19.71 -23.99
N ALA A 122 -18.83 20.46 -25.08
CA ALA A 122 -19.03 21.89 -25.04
C ALA A 122 -20.52 22.22 -25.14
N VAL A 123 -20.92 23.22 -24.35
CA VAL A 123 -22.29 23.75 -24.32
C VAL A 123 -22.22 25.22 -24.70
N ASN A 124 -22.93 25.59 -25.76
CA ASN A 124 -22.93 26.92 -26.35
C ASN A 124 -21.51 27.41 -26.72
N GLY A 125 -20.71 26.51 -27.30
CA GLY A 125 -19.35 26.80 -27.78
C GLY A 125 -18.28 26.90 -26.69
N ILE A 126 -18.63 26.64 -25.43
CA ILE A 126 -17.68 26.64 -24.30
C ILE A 126 -17.52 25.20 -23.78
N PRO A 127 -16.29 24.64 -23.74
CA PRO A 127 -16.04 23.36 -23.10
C PRO A 127 -16.48 23.39 -21.63
N ARG A 128 -17.41 22.51 -21.24
CA ARG A 128 -17.96 22.45 -19.87
C ARG A 128 -17.58 21.18 -19.15
N PHE A 129 -17.42 20.09 -19.89
CA PHE A 129 -17.13 18.78 -19.34
C PHE A 129 -16.00 18.12 -20.10
N ASP A 130 -15.17 17.41 -19.35
CA ASP A 130 -14.24 16.43 -19.84
C ASP A 130 -14.30 15.19 -18.95
N TRP A 131 -14.24 14.01 -19.56
CA TRP A 131 -14.25 12.75 -18.83
C TRP A 131 -13.50 11.68 -19.60
N THR A 132 -12.91 10.74 -18.88
CA THR A 132 -12.27 9.56 -19.47
C THR A 132 -13.30 8.45 -19.58
N ILE A 133 -13.38 7.81 -20.74
CA ILE A 133 -14.15 6.59 -20.93
C ILE A 133 -13.23 5.41 -20.61
N TRP A 134 -13.43 4.86 -19.42
CA TRP A 134 -12.76 3.69 -18.90
C TRP A 134 -13.67 3.03 -17.87
N THR A 135 -13.65 1.71 -17.79
CA THR A 135 -14.49 0.96 -16.84
C THR A 135 -13.67 -0.17 -16.26
N ASN A 136 -13.60 -0.21 -14.92
CA ASN A 136 -12.96 -1.31 -14.19
C ASN A 136 -13.86 -2.54 -14.28
N CYS A 137 -13.35 -3.62 -14.87
CA CYS A 137 -14.12 -4.83 -15.14
C CYS A 137 -13.88 -5.95 -14.11
N GLY A 138 -12.86 -5.85 -13.26
CA GLY A 138 -12.54 -6.85 -12.24
C GLY A 138 -13.65 -7.06 -11.20
N ASP A 139 -14.45 -6.02 -10.95
CA ASP A 139 -15.58 -6.03 -10.00
C ASP A 139 -16.95 -6.30 -10.69
N ASN A 140 -16.98 -6.72 -11.96
CA ASN A 140 -18.23 -6.92 -12.70
C ASN A 140 -19.09 -8.01 -12.04
N PRO A 141 -20.32 -7.73 -11.55
CA PRO A 141 -21.12 -8.71 -10.79
C PRO A 141 -21.60 -9.90 -11.61
N ILE A 142 -21.42 -9.86 -12.94
CA ILE A 142 -21.70 -10.96 -13.84
C ILE A 142 -20.38 -11.68 -14.08
N HIS A 143 -20.02 -12.57 -13.17
CA HIS A 143 -18.78 -13.34 -13.22
C HIS A 143 -18.98 -14.75 -12.61
N PRO A 144 -18.08 -15.72 -12.86
CA PRO A 144 -17.02 -15.66 -13.87
C PRO A 144 -17.61 -15.78 -15.29
N GLN A 145 -16.99 -15.10 -16.26
CA GLN A 145 -17.29 -15.31 -17.68
C GLN A 145 -16.10 -16.02 -18.34
N GLY A 146 -16.35 -16.80 -19.39
CA GLY A 146 -15.25 -17.29 -20.22
C GLY A 146 -14.64 -16.13 -21.03
N GLY A 147 -13.33 -16.18 -21.30
CA GLY A 147 -12.64 -15.18 -22.11
C GLY A 147 -12.09 -14.03 -21.27
N THR A 148 -11.89 -12.87 -21.91
CA THR A 148 -11.07 -11.77 -21.36
C THR A 148 -11.83 -10.79 -20.47
N TRP A 149 -12.99 -11.17 -19.91
CA TRP A 149 -13.96 -10.26 -19.27
C TRP A 149 -13.42 -9.42 -18.11
N GLN A 150 -12.33 -9.85 -17.49
CA GLN A 150 -11.70 -9.19 -16.34
C GLN A 150 -10.95 -7.89 -16.67
N PHE A 151 -10.43 -7.79 -17.89
CA PHE A 151 -9.59 -6.67 -18.27
C PHE A 151 -10.44 -5.40 -18.44
N ASP A 152 -9.91 -4.25 -18.08
CA ASP A 152 -10.67 -3.00 -18.22
C ASP A 152 -10.82 -2.61 -19.69
N ARG A 153 -11.99 -2.04 -20.05
CA ARG A 153 -12.23 -1.49 -21.39
C ARG A 153 -12.71 -0.05 -21.36
N ALA A 154 -12.62 0.58 -22.53
CA ALA A 154 -13.18 1.89 -22.78
C ALA A 154 -14.73 1.87 -22.73
N GLY A 155 -15.30 1.98 -21.52
CA GLY A 155 -16.70 2.34 -21.30
C GLY A 155 -17.70 1.18 -21.21
N TRP A 156 -17.22 -0.06 -21.22
CA TRP A 156 -18.07 -1.25 -21.11
C TRP A 156 -17.29 -2.40 -20.48
N CYS A 157 -17.99 -3.44 -20.04
CA CYS A 157 -17.39 -4.75 -19.76
C CYS A 157 -18.28 -5.83 -20.39
N PRO A 158 -17.72 -6.98 -20.78
CA PRO A 158 -18.54 -8.10 -21.24
C PRO A 158 -19.61 -8.45 -20.20
N GLY A 159 -20.84 -8.71 -20.66
CA GLY A 159 -21.95 -9.12 -19.79
C GLY A 159 -22.60 -8.00 -18.96
N THR A 160 -22.17 -6.73 -19.01
CA THR A 160 -22.78 -5.63 -18.25
C THR A 160 -23.19 -4.44 -19.13
N PHE A 161 -23.82 -3.44 -18.51
CA PHE A 161 -24.27 -2.23 -19.19
C PHE A 161 -23.09 -1.32 -19.57
N VAL A 162 -23.20 -0.68 -20.74
CA VAL A 162 -22.30 0.42 -21.13
C VAL A 162 -22.44 1.57 -20.13
N LEU A 163 -21.31 2.17 -19.78
CA LEU A 163 -21.22 3.30 -18.86
C LEU A 163 -22.14 4.44 -19.32
N THR A 164 -23.04 4.87 -18.44
CA THR A 164 -23.92 6.02 -18.66
C THR A 164 -23.41 7.22 -17.89
N ARG A 165 -23.29 8.37 -18.55
CA ARG A 165 -22.89 9.63 -17.93
C ARG A 165 -23.94 10.70 -18.17
N ASP A 166 -24.35 11.37 -17.08
CA ASP A 166 -25.29 12.48 -17.12
C ASP A 166 -24.56 13.78 -16.80
N HIS A 167 -24.63 14.71 -17.73
CA HIS A 167 -24.07 16.05 -17.59
C HIS A 167 -25.23 17.04 -17.41
N ASP A 168 -25.37 17.60 -16.19
CA ASP A 168 -26.36 18.65 -15.94
C ASP A 168 -25.95 19.95 -16.63
N ILE A 169 -26.71 20.34 -17.65
CA ILE A 169 -26.48 21.56 -18.42
C ILE A 169 -27.41 22.71 -18.03
N THR A 170 -28.23 22.53 -17.00
CA THR A 170 -29.19 23.52 -16.47
C THR A 170 -28.58 24.92 -16.29
N PRO A 171 -27.33 25.10 -15.82
CA PRO A 171 -26.77 26.45 -15.64
C PRO A 171 -26.50 27.20 -16.95
N TRP A 172 -26.47 26.50 -18.10
CA TRP A 172 -26.06 27.07 -19.39
C TRP A 172 -27.15 27.00 -20.45
N ILE A 173 -28.33 26.47 -20.13
CA ILE A 173 -29.51 26.68 -20.98
C ILE A 173 -29.91 28.16 -20.86
N THR A 174 -29.57 28.96 -21.87
CA THR A 174 -30.02 30.35 -21.96
C THR A 174 -31.52 30.34 -22.33
N GLY A 175 -32.24 31.43 -22.06
CA GLY A 175 -33.65 31.56 -22.48
C GLY A 175 -33.84 31.57 -24.00
N ASP A 176 -32.77 31.34 -24.77
CA ASP A 176 -32.79 31.14 -26.21
C ASP A 176 -33.41 29.78 -26.53
N SER A 177 -34.20 29.73 -27.59
CA SER A 177 -34.91 28.51 -28.00
C SER A 177 -33.99 27.40 -28.53
N LEU A 178 -32.66 27.60 -28.59
CA LEU A 178 -31.69 26.64 -29.13
C LEU A 178 -30.50 26.48 -28.19
N CYS A 179 -30.14 25.24 -27.89
CA CYS A 179 -28.92 24.86 -27.17
C CYS A 179 -27.92 24.24 -28.17
N ALA A 180 -26.72 24.80 -28.24
CA ALA A 180 -25.64 24.29 -29.06
C ALA A 180 -24.83 23.27 -28.26
N LEU A 181 -24.80 22.02 -28.73
CA LEU A 181 -24.11 20.90 -28.10
C LEU A 181 -23.05 20.36 -29.06
N ASP A 182 -21.83 20.25 -28.56
CA ASP A 182 -20.67 19.87 -29.37
C ASP A 182 -19.82 18.85 -28.62
N TYR A 183 -19.60 17.70 -29.25
CA TYR A 183 -18.87 16.58 -28.67
C TYR A 183 -17.51 16.46 -29.36
N SER A 184 -16.46 16.24 -28.58
CA SER A 184 -15.15 15.90 -29.13
C SER A 184 -14.44 14.84 -28.31
N ILE A 185 -13.43 14.23 -28.93
CA ILE A 185 -12.60 13.18 -28.35
C ILE A 185 -11.14 13.53 -28.60
N GLU A 186 -10.26 13.11 -27.69
CA GLU A 186 -8.82 13.15 -27.86
C GLU A 186 -8.41 12.64 -29.25
N ALA A 187 -7.52 13.37 -29.94
CA ALA A 187 -7.11 13.02 -31.29
C ALA A 187 -6.19 11.78 -31.31
N PRO A 188 -6.35 10.84 -32.25
CA PRO A 188 -5.45 9.70 -32.38
C PRO A 188 -4.05 10.16 -32.79
N ASP A 189 -3.03 9.42 -32.37
CA ASP A 189 -1.67 9.55 -32.92
C ASP A 189 -1.65 9.01 -34.37
N PRO A 190 -1.44 9.88 -35.39
CA PRO A 190 -1.45 9.48 -36.79
C PRO A 190 -0.33 8.49 -37.15
N ALA A 191 0.73 8.36 -36.34
CA ALA A 191 1.83 7.45 -36.60
C ALA A 191 1.55 6.00 -36.15
N THR A 192 0.53 5.78 -35.34
CA THR A 192 0.31 4.49 -34.67
C THR A 192 -0.73 3.61 -35.33
N GLY A 193 -1.58 4.18 -36.20
CA GLY A 193 -2.73 3.48 -36.78
C GLY A 193 -3.91 3.30 -35.81
N GLU A 194 -3.86 3.86 -34.60
CA GLU A 194 -4.95 3.71 -33.62
C GLU A 194 -6.27 4.36 -34.06
N GLY A 195 -6.22 5.32 -35.00
CA GLY A 195 -7.39 5.99 -35.56
C GLY A 195 -8.37 5.09 -36.29
N ASP A 196 -7.98 3.85 -36.64
CA ASP A 196 -8.83 2.83 -37.24
C ASP A 196 -9.80 2.16 -36.24
N GLY A 197 -9.62 2.42 -34.93
CA GLY A 197 -10.55 1.96 -33.90
C GLY A 197 -11.93 2.62 -33.98
N ARG A 198 -12.86 2.15 -33.16
CA ARG A 198 -14.28 2.56 -33.26
C ARG A 198 -14.90 2.83 -31.90
N TYR A 199 -15.97 3.65 -31.90
CA TYR A 199 -16.79 3.91 -30.72
C TYR A 199 -18.26 3.80 -31.06
N PHE A 200 -18.97 2.92 -30.34
CA PHE A 200 -20.43 2.87 -30.36
C PHE A 200 -20.98 3.88 -29.35
N GLN A 201 -21.77 4.86 -29.82
CA GLN A 201 -22.19 5.99 -29.00
C GLN A 201 -23.68 6.30 -29.12
N ALA A 202 -24.29 6.64 -27.99
CA ALA A 202 -25.62 7.24 -27.92
C ALA A 202 -25.57 8.49 -27.03
N HIS A 203 -26.15 9.58 -27.50
CA HIS A 203 -26.24 10.85 -26.77
C HIS A 203 -27.66 11.38 -26.82
N GLN A 204 -28.22 11.73 -25.66
CA GLN A 204 -29.60 12.18 -25.53
C GLN A 204 -29.66 13.50 -24.77
N LEU A 205 -30.48 14.42 -25.25
CA LEU A 205 -30.86 15.63 -24.54
C LEU A 205 -32.17 15.35 -23.79
N ILE A 206 -32.14 15.55 -22.48
CA ILE A 206 -33.31 15.41 -21.62
C ILE A 206 -33.69 16.81 -21.12
N GLN A 207 -34.94 17.20 -21.36
CA GLN A 207 -35.47 18.49 -20.97
C GLN A 207 -36.49 18.33 -19.83
N TYR A 208 -36.33 19.10 -18.78
CA TYR A 208 -37.14 19.07 -17.57
C TYR A 208 -37.90 20.38 -17.39
N GLY A 209 -39.15 20.30 -16.93
CA GLY A 209 -39.93 21.48 -16.55
C GLY A 209 -39.54 21.99 -15.16
N PRO A 210 -40.27 22.98 -14.62
CA PRO A 210 -39.98 23.54 -13.31
C PRO A 210 -39.99 22.45 -12.24
N LEU A 211 -39.07 22.59 -11.28
CA LEU A 211 -39.21 21.93 -9.98
C LEU A 211 -40.62 22.23 -9.45
N ARG A 212 -41.38 21.18 -9.15
CA ARG A 212 -42.61 21.37 -8.37
C ARG A 212 -42.20 21.87 -6.98
N ALA A 213 -42.90 22.88 -6.46
CA ALA A 213 -42.63 23.62 -5.21
C ALA A 213 -42.16 22.69 -4.06
N PRO A 214 -41.33 23.16 -3.11
CA PRO A 214 -40.77 22.31 -2.07
C PRO A 214 -41.93 21.61 -1.36
N CYS A 215 -41.96 20.30 -1.51
CA CYS A 215 -42.89 19.46 -0.82
C CYS A 215 -42.65 19.66 0.68
N ASP A 216 -43.57 20.34 1.36
CA ASP A 216 -43.68 20.25 2.81
C ASP A 216 -44.36 18.91 3.09
N LEU A 217 -43.54 17.87 2.98
CA LEU A 217 -43.90 16.50 3.25
C LEU A 217 -43.13 16.14 4.53
N SER A 218 -43.82 15.57 5.53
CA SER A 218 -43.09 14.99 6.67
C SER A 218 -42.20 13.85 6.17
N LEU A 219 -41.18 13.45 6.93
CA LEU A 219 -40.37 12.30 6.53
C LEU A 219 -41.27 11.07 6.30
N GLU A 220 -42.33 10.89 7.11
CA GLU A 220 -43.31 9.80 6.90
C GLU A 220 -44.07 9.92 5.58
N GLU A 221 -44.15 11.09 4.95
CA GLU A 221 -44.85 11.30 3.69
C GLU A 221 -43.91 11.29 2.48
N ILE A 222 -42.68 11.80 2.61
CA ILE A 222 -41.63 11.74 1.56
C ILE A 222 -41.14 10.32 1.39
N ASN A 223 -40.83 9.71 2.53
CA ASN A 223 -40.24 8.41 2.60
C ASN A 223 -40.83 7.70 3.83
N PRO A 224 -42.12 7.31 3.75
CA PRO A 224 -42.75 6.50 4.78
C PRO A 224 -41.88 5.30 5.19
N PRO A 225 -41.15 4.64 4.25
CA PRO A 225 -40.11 3.69 4.60
C PRO A 225 -39.03 4.28 5.49
N LEU A 226 -38.28 5.32 5.07
CA LEU A 226 -37.20 5.90 5.88
C LEU A 226 -37.68 6.48 7.21
N ALA A 227 -38.87 7.05 7.30
CA ALA A 227 -39.42 7.52 8.57
C ALA A 227 -39.83 6.36 9.48
N ARG A 228 -40.43 5.31 8.89
CA ARG A 228 -40.65 4.04 9.59
C ARG A 228 -39.32 3.40 9.95
N ASP A 229 -38.27 3.54 9.13
CA ASP A 229 -36.95 2.99 9.36
C ASP A 229 -36.24 3.78 10.45
N ILE A 230 -36.42 5.10 10.55
CA ILE A 230 -35.92 5.91 11.67
C ILE A 230 -36.71 5.60 12.94
N ALA A 231 -38.04 5.49 12.89
CA ALA A 231 -38.84 5.08 14.03
C ALA A 231 -38.53 3.62 14.46
N ASN A 232 -38.25 2.74 13.50
CA ASN A 232 -37.75 1.39 13.71
C ASN A 232 -36.32 1.44 14.23
N LEU A 233 -35.47 2.37 13.79
CA LEU A 233 -34.09 2.56 14.26
C LEU A 233 -34.09 3.10 15.69
N GLU A 234 -35.03 3.95 16.06
CA GLU A 234 -35.19 4.44 17.43
C GLU A 234 -35.77 3.37 18.34
N ALA A 235 -36.73 2.57 17.85
CA ALA A 235 -37.24 1.39 18.53
C ALA A 235 -36.18 0.28 18.60
N GLU A 236 -35.35 0.13 17.59
CA GLU A 236 -34.19 -0.76 17.53
C GLU A 236 -33.13 -0.24 18.46
N ILE A 237 -32.73 1.04 18.47
CA ILE A 237 -31.77 1.59 19.44
C ILE A 237 -32.29 1.43 20.87
N ALA A 238 -33.59 1.62 21.11
CA ALA A 238 -34.18 1.39 22.42
C ALA A 238 -34.22 -0.12 22.77
N ALA A 239 -34.51 -0.97 21.78
CA ALA A 239 -34.44 -2.42 21.90
C ALA A 239 -33.01 -2.92 21.99
N GLU A 240 -32.02 -2.24 21.40
CA GLU A 240 -30.57 -2.50 21.32
C GLU A 240 -29.95 -2.08 22.64
N ARG A 241 -30.45 -1.01 23.24
CA ARG A 241 -30.09 -0.57 24.58
C ARG A 241 -30.68 -1.51 25.62
N ALA A 242 -31.93 -1.96 25.44
CA ALA A 242 -32.53 -3.01 26.25
C ALA A 242 -31.87 -4.38 26.00
N TRP A 243 -31.43 -4.64 24.77
CA TRP A 243 -30.72 -5.83 24.31
C TRP A 243 -29.32 -5.82 24.90
N LEU A 244 -28.51 -4.78 24.77
CA LEU A 244 -27.20 -4.63 25.43
C LEU A 244 -27.30 -4.79 26.95
N ILE A 245 -28.44 -4.40 27.54
CA ILE A 245 -28.77 -4.62 28.95
C ILE A 245 -29.24 -6.07 29.21
N SER A 246 -29.85 -6.78 28.25
CA SER A 246 -30.36 -8.16 28.36
C SER A 246 -29.54 -9.27 27.65
N HIS A 247 -28.51 -8.89 26.90
CA HIS A 247 -27.68 -9.66 25.97
C HIS A 247 -26.19 -9.47 26.25
N ALA A 248 -25.89 -9.06 27.48
CA ALA A 248 -24.73 -9.57 28.23
C ALA A 248 -24.55 -11.11 28.14
N SER A 249 -25.51 -11.84 27.56
CA SER A 249 -25.50 -13.26 27.22
C SER A 249 -25.41 -13.61 25.71
N LYS A 250 -25.52 -12.67 24.76
CA LYS A 250 -25.53 -12.93 23.28
C LYS A 250 -24.20 -12.63 22.57
N THR A 251 -23.14 -12.45 23.33
CA THR A 251 -21.75 -12.60 22.88
C THR A 251 -21.47 -14.03 22.39
N ALA A 252 -22.27 -15.01 22.82
CA ALA A 252 -22.07 -16.44 22.50
C ALA A 252 -22.43 -16.81 21.04
N ALA A 253 -23.46 -16.23 20.42
CA ALA A 253 -23.86 -16.57 19.05
C ALA A 253 -23.00 -15.86 17.98
N LEU A 254 -22.48 -14.66 18.30
CA LEU A 254 -21.52 -13.97 17.45
C LEU A 254 -20.15 -14.67 17.45
N SER A 255 -19.79 -15.36 18.52
CA SER A 255 -18.57 -16.19 18.60
C SER A 255 -18.60 -17.34 17.60
N GLU A 256 -19.75 -18.01 17.44
CA GLU A 256 -19.89 -19.18 16.55
C GLU A 256 -19.78 -18.80 15.06
N ARG A 257 -20.28 -17.61 14.68
CA ARG A 257 -20.12 -17.06 13.32
C ARG A 257 -18.73 -16.48 13.07
N LEU A 258 -18.10 -15.91 14.10
CA LEU A 258 -16.72 -15.41 14.03
C LEU A 258 -15.71 -16.57 13.92
N ASP A 259 -15.97 -17.72 14.54
CA ASP A 259 -15.12 -18.90 14.44
C ASP A 259 -15.15 -19.52 13.03
N LEU A 260 -16.29 -19.48 12.33
CA LEU A 260 -16.39 -19.91 10.92
C LEU A 260 -15.67 -18.95 9.95
N LEU A 261 -15.75 -17.63 10.20
CA LEU A 261 -15.02 -16.63 9.41
C LEU A 261 -13.51 -16.69 9.67
N ARG A 262 -13.08 -17.02 10.90
CA ARG A 262 -11.66 -17.25 11.24
C ARG A 262 -11.09 -18.52 10.62
N GLN A 263 -11.89 -19.58 10.51
CA GLN A 263 -11.49 -20.81 9.80
C GLN A 263 -11.31 -20.58 8.30
N LEU A 264 -12.22 -19.82 7.69
CA LEU A 264 -12.07 -19.37 6.31
C LEU A 264 -10.84 -18.49 6.09
N GLU A 265 -10.63 -17.49 6.96
CA GLU A 265 -9.45 -16.61 6.90
C GLU A 265 -8.15 -17.42 7.00
N THR A 266 -8.14 -18.46 7.84
CA THR A 266 -6.97 -19.37 7.98
C THR A 266 -6.72 -20.17 6.70
N GLU A 267 -7.75 -20.71 6.04
CA GLU A 267 -7.60 -21.43 4.76
C GLU A 267 -7.19 -20.51 3.59
N LEU A 268 -7.67 -19.26 3.55
CA LEU A 268 -7.25 -18.27 2.55
C LEU A 268 -5.83 -17.76 2.78
N VAL A 269 -5.41 -17.58 4.03
CA VAL A 269 -4.04 -17.20 4.39
C VAL A 269 -3.04 -18.31 4.07
N ASP A 270 -3.40 -19.59 4.25
CA ASP A 270 -2.56 -20.72 3.84
C ASP A 270 -2.46 -20.87 2.32
N LEU A 271 -3.50 -20.49 1.58
CA LEU A 271 -3.47 -20.47 0.12
C LEU A 271 -2.52 -19.40 -0.43
N VAL A 272 -2.48 -18.21 0.17
CA VAL A 272 -1.62 -17.08 -0.25
C VAL A 272 -0.14 -17.28 0.12
N LYS A 273 0.19 -18.23 1.03
CA LYS A 273 1.58 -18.61 1.37
C LYS A 273 2.23 -19.55 0.36
N ARG A 274 1.48 -20.08 -0.62
CA ARG A 274 2.02 -20.96 -1.65
C ARG A 274 2.72 -20.12 -2.74
N PRO A 275 3.79 -20.63 -3.38
CA PRO A 275 4.43 -19.97 -4.51
C PRO A 275 3.41 -19.64 -5.60
N LEU A 276 3.52 -18.46 -6.22
CA LEU A 276 2.47 -17.90 -7.08
C LEU A 276 2.22 -18.76 -8.34
N ASP A 277 3.21 -19.53 -8.78
CA ASP A 277 3.20 -20.52 -9.85
C ASP A 277 2.55 -21.87 -9.47
N GLU A 278 2.41 -22.15 -8.17
CA GLU A 278 1.77 -23.37 -7.63
C GLU A 278 0.31 -23.17 -7.19
N ILE A 279 -0.16 -21.92 -7.10
CA ILE A 279 -1.58 -21.63 -6.81
C ILE A 279 -2.37 -21.77 -8.11
N ALA A 280 -3.10 -22.87 -8.23
CA ALA A 280 -4.03 -23.12 -9.31
C ALA A 280 -5.45 -22.68 -8.92
N GLU A 281 -6.22 -22.25 -9.91
CA GLU A 281 -7.56 -21.71 -9.71
C GLU A 281 -8.53 -22.71 -9.02
N ILE A 282 -8.26 -24.01 -9.19
CA ILE A 282 -9.01 -25.12 -8.58
C ILE A 282 -8.87 -25.21 -7.06
N ASP A 283 -7.78 -24.68 -6.50
CA ASP A 283 -7.52 -24.69 -5.06
C ASP A 283 -8.35 -23.61 -4.32
N LEU A 284 -8.59 -22.45 -4.96
CA LEU A 284 -9.53 -21.44 -4.46
C LEU A 284 -10.96 -21.99 -4.43
N ASP A 285 -11.37 -22.72 -5.47
CA ASP A 285 -12.75 -23.22 -5.58
C ASP A 285 -13.12 -24.23 -4.49
N ALA A 286 -12.20 -25.13 -4.12
CA ALA A 286 -12.44 -26.13 -3.09
C ALA A 286 -12.58 -25.52 -1.68
N ILE A 287 -11.87 -24.42 -1.39
CA ILE A 287 -11.97 -23.70 -0.11
C ILE A 287 -13.31 -22.99 -0.04
N PHE A 288 -13.68 -22.28 -1.10
CA PHE A 288 -14.91 -21.52 -1.11
C PHE A 288 -16.18 -22.40 -1.06
N ASP A 289 -16.15 -23.64 -1.57
CA ASP A 289 -17.29 -24.56 -1.49
C ASP A 289 -17.58 -25.00 -0.05
N ARG A 290 -16.57 -25.11 0.82
CA ARG A 290 -16.73 -25.48 2.24
C ARG A 290 -17.36 -24.38 3.07
N TYR A 291 -17.11 -23.12 2.70
CA TYR A 291 -17.57 -21.94 3.43
C TYR A 291 -18.70 -21.21 2.70
N ALA A 292 -19.38 -21.90 1.78
CA ALA A 292 -20.47 -21.34 0.97
C ALA A 292 -21.66 -20.77 1.77
N SER A 293 -21.78 -21.10 3.07
CA SER A 293 -22.78 -20.50 3.96
C SER A 293 -22.40 -19.11 4.50
N VAL A 294 -21.12 -18.71 4.35
CA VAL A 294 -20.56 -17.45 4.84
C VAL A 294 -19.86 -16.62 3.75
N ILE A 295 -19.52 -17.21 2.59
CA ILE A 295 -18.93 -16.51 1.45
C ILE A 295 -19.92 -16.51 0.31
N ASP A 296 -20.10 -15.34 -0.30
CA ASP A 296 -20.93 -15.17 -1.47
C ASP A 296 -20.12 -15.34 -2.77
N ASP A 297 -20.81 -15.71 -3.83
CA ASP A 297 -20.22 -15.99 -5.13
C ASP A 297 -19.49 -14.78 -5.72
N ALA A 298 -19.83 -13.55 -5.30
CA ALA A 298 -19.18 -12.34 -5.79
C ALA A 298 -17.76 -12.15 -5.21
N THR A 299 -17.62 -12.48 -3.93
CA THR A 299 -16.33 -12.49 -3.22
C THR A 299 -15.40 -13.57 -3.79
N ARG A 300 -15.94 -14.72 -4.23
CA ARG A 300 -15.16 -15.83 -4.82
C ARG A 300 -14.41 -15.41 -6.09
N VAL A 301 -14.99 -14.56 -6.94
CA VAL A 301 -14.38 -14.26 -8.25
C VAL A 301 -13.50 -13.00 -8.22
N ALA A 302 -13.83 -12.01 -7.38
CA ALA A 302 -12.93 -10.89 -7.13
C ALA A 302 -11.55 -11.35 -6.63
N LEU A 303 -11.52 -12.39 -5.79
CA LEU A 303 -10.28 -13.00 -5.28
C LEU A 303 -9.49 -13.78 -6.35
N LYS A 304 -10.16 -14.38 -7.34
CA LYS A 304 -9.50 -15.03 -8.48
C LYS A 304 -8.86 -14.01 -9.42
N GLN A 305 -9.51 -12.85 -9.61
CA GLN A 305 -8.99 -11.80 -10.47
C GLN A 305 -7.77 -11.08 -9.88
N LEU A 306 -7.81 -10.83 -8.57
CA LEU A 306 -6.68 -10.27 -7.84
C LEU A 306 -5.41 -11.14 -7.97
N LEU A 307 -5.55 -12.46 -8.05
CA LEU A 307 -4.44 -13.41 -8.19
C LEU A 307 -3.77 -13.34 -9.57
N GLU A 308 -4.51 -13.06 -10.64
CA GLU A 308 -3.95 -12.89 -12.00
C GLU A 308 -3.21 -11.55 -12.15
N ASP A 309 -3.76 -10.48 -11.57
CA ASP A 309 -3.15 -9.14 -11.63
C ASP A 309 -1.84 -9.10 -10.84
N LEU A 310 -1.77 -9.82 -9.72
CA LEU A 310 -0.55 -9.99 -8.92
C LEU A 310 0.59 -10.67 -9.71
N LYS A 311 0.26 -11.66 -10.56
CA LYS A 311 1.26 -12.37 -11.40
C LYS A 311 1.91 -11.46 -12.44
N LYS A 312 1.16 -10.48 -12.94
CA LYS A 312 1.62 -9.57 -14.00
C LYS A 312 2.48 -8.42 -13.46
N SER A 313 2.12 -7.84 -12.31
CA SER A 313 2.90 -6.78 -11.67
C SER A 313 4.29 -7.24 -11.20
N VAL A 314 4.47 -8.54 -10.91
CA VAL A 314 5.77 -9.11 -10.53
C VAL A 314 6.78 -9.09 -11.69
N ILE A 315 6.36 -9.43 -12.91
CA ILE A 315 7.23 -9.47 -14.11
C ILE A 315 7.70 -8.06 -14.51
N ASP A 316 6.84 -7.05 -14.34
CA ASP A 316 7.18 -5.66 -14.66
C ASP A 316 8.16 -5.06 -13.63
N LEU A 317 8.03 -5.47 -12.36
CA LEU A 317 8.95 -5.08 -11.28
C LEU A 317 10.35 -5.69 -11.47
N GLU A 318 10.45 -6.92 -11.97
CA GLU A 318 11.72 -7.64 -12.21
C GLU A 318 12.59 -6.95 -13.28
N ASN A 319 11.97 -6.38 -14.32
CA ASN A 319 12.69 -5.70 -15.40
C ASN A 319 13.21 -4.31 -15.00
N GLU A 320 12.47 -3.59 -14.15
CA GLU A 320 12.88 -2.27 -13.65
C GLU A 320 13.94 -2.40 -12.54
N LEU A 321 13.88 -3.46 -11.75
CA LEU A 321 14.87 -3.83 -10.74
C LEU A 321 16.23 -4.19 -11.37
N ALA A 322 16.24 -4.91 -12.51
CA ALA A 322 17.48 -5.25 -13.23
C ALA A 322 18.26 -4.02 -13.71
N SER A 323 17.58 -2.95 -14.14
CA SER A 323 18.21 -1.72 -14.61
C SER A 323 18.76 -0.85 -13.47
N LEU A 324 18.17 -0.92 -12.28
CA LEU A 324 18.61 -0.19 -11.09
C LEU A 324 19.77 -0.92 -10.38
N ILE A 325 19.78 -2.25 -10.43
CA ILE A 325 20.87 -3.11 -9.90
C ILE A 325 22.18 -2.88 -10.65
N ASP A 326 22.19 -2.71 -11.97
CA ASP A 326 23.42 -2.53 -12.76
C ASP A 326 24.17 -1.23 -12.44
N GLN A 327 23.44 -0.13 -12.19
CA GLN A 327 24.05 1.17 -11.91
C GLN A 327 24.46 1.36 -10.45
N PHE A 328 23.77 0.69 -9.52
CA PHE A 328 24.12 0.67 -8.12
C PHE A 328 25.20 -0.38 -7.79
N GLY A 329 25.23 -1.50 -8.54
CA GLY A 329 26.24 -2.55 -8.48
C GLY A 329 27.64 -2.01 -8.75
N ALA A 330 27.84 -1.23 -9.83
CA ALA A 330 29.16 -0.66 -10.15
C ALA A 330 29.76 0.27 -9.07
N GLN A 331 28.93 0.87 -8.20
CA GLN A 331 29.37 1.71 -7.08
C GLN A 331 29.53 0.93 -5.77
N ALA A 332 28.73 -0.12 -5.57
CA ALA A 332 28.87 -1.06 -4.46
C ALA A 332 30.08 -1.99 -4.65
N ASP A 333 30.35 -2.45 -5.88
CA ASP A 333 31.47 -3.33 -6.24
C ASP A 333 32.83 -2.69 -5.95
N ALA A 334 32.95 -1.37 -6.08
CA ALA A 334 34.16 -0.64 -5.72
C ALA A 334 34.39 -0.56 -4.20
N ALA A 335 33.33 -0.68 -3.38
CA ALA A 335 33.40 -0.70 -1.92
C ALA A 335 33.52 -2.14 -1.38
N VAL A 336 32.88 -3.11 -2.03
CA VAL A 336 32.93 -4.55 -1.75
C VAL A 336 34.29 -5.14 -2.14
N SER A 337 34.88 -4.73 -3.26
CA SER A 337 36.22 -5.16 -3.69
C SER A 337 37.31 -4.86 -2.64
N LEU A 338 37.14 -3.84 -1.79
CA LEU A 338 38.08 -3.54 -0.71
C LEU A 338 37.95 -4.50 0.50
N ALA A 339 36.81 -5.17 0.65
CA ALA A 339 36.53 -6.17 1.69
C ALA A 339 36.75 -7.62 1.19
N THR A 340 36.41 -7.90 -0.07
CA THR A 340 36.52 -9.23 -0.72
C THR A 340 37.96 -9.71 -0.87
N VAL A 341 38.93 -8.81 -1.08
CA VAL A 341 40.36 -9.17 -1.20
C VAL A 341 40.92 -9.87 0.05
N VAL A 342 40.30 -9.66 1.22
CA VAL A 342 40.69 -10.33 2.47
C VAL A 342 40.09 -11.74 2.55
N ALA A 343 38.89 -11.96 2.01
CA ALA A 343 38.20 -13.25 2.04
C ALA A 343 38.68 -14.22 0.93
N GLU A 344 39.03 -13.70 -0.25
CA GLU A 344 39.60 -14.49 -1.35
C GLU A 344 40.99 -15.06 -1.03
N ALA A 345 41.74 -14.38 -0.16
CA ALA A 345 43.06 -14.83 0.30
C ALA A 345 43.00 -16.13 1.13
N ASP A 346 41.84 -16.44 1.72
CA ASP A 346 41.54 -17.66 2.47
C ASP A 346 40.70 -18.68 1.68
N GLY A 347 40.45 -18.42 0.37
CA GLY A 347 39.81 -19.37 -0.55
C GLY A 347 38.27 -19.34 -0.58
N PHE A 348 37.65 -18.26 -0.12
CA PHE A 348 36.20 -18.08 -0.07
C PHE A 348 35.69 -17.16 -1.19
N ASP A 349 34.62 -17.58 -1.89
CA ASP A 349 33.94 -16.80 -2.94
C ASP A 349 32.63 -16.17 -2.40
N PRO A 350 32.59 -14.85 -2.15
CA PRO A 350 31.44 -14.15 -1.60
C PRO A 350 30.27 -13.94 -2.55
N ASP A 351 30.46 -14.16 -3.85
CA ASP A 351 29.45 -13.87 -4.90
C ASP A 351 28.80 -15.13 -5.48
N ASP A 352 29.14 -16.33 -4.97
CA ASP A 352 28.48 -17.59 -5.32
C ASP A 352 27.38 -17.99 -4.29
N PRO A 353 26.11 -17.60 -4.49
CA PRO A 353 25.01 -18.00 -3.61
C PRO A 353 24.80 -19.53 -3.54
N ALA A 354 25.32 -20.32 -4.49
CA ALA A 354 25.26 -21.78 -4.43
C ALA A 354 26.23 -22.37 -3.38
N GLY A 355 27.22 -21.59 -2.92
CA GLY A 355 28.13 -21.97 -1.83
C GLY A 355 27.55 -21.82 -0.42
N TYR A 356 26.42 -21.11 -0.27
CA TYR A 356 25.80 -20.78 1.03
C TYR A 356 24.53 -21.59 1.34
N GLY A 357 24.01 -22.33 0.36
CA GLY A 357 22.94 -23.28 0.60
C GLY A 357 23.38 -24.34 1.61
N LEU A 358 22.46 -24.76 2.48
CA LEU A 358 22.67 -25.99 3.24
C LEU A 358 23.08 -27.08 2.24
N GLY A 359 24.23 -27.72 2.47
CA GLY A 359 24.71 -28.80 1.60
C GLY A 359 23.58 -29.79 1.32
N ALA A 360 23.52 -30.35 0.11
CA ALA A 360 22.42 -31.21 -0.29
C ALA A 360 22.14 -32.28 0.79
N ALA A 361 20.86 -32.43 1.16
CA ALA A 361 20.48 -33.49 2.09
C ALA A 361 20.82 -34.84 1.44
N GLU A 362 21.74 -35.57 2.05
CA GLU A 362 22.12 -36.92 1.61
C GLU A 362 21.25 -37.98 2.28
N THR A 363 20.46 -37.57 3.29
CA THR A 363 19.48 -38.42 3.95
C THR A 363 18.31 -38.67 2.99
N PRO A 364 18.12 -39.91 2.50
CA PRO A 364 17.05 -40.19 1.55
C PRO A 364 15.67 -40.03 2.20
N TRP A 365 14.69 -39.61 1.40
CA TRP A 365 13.28 -39.75 1.75
C TRP A 365 12.93 -41.24 1.80
N VAL A 366 12.33 -41.69 2.89
CA VAL A 366 12.04 -43.11 3.13
C VAL A 366 10.58 -43.26 3.51
N GLU A 367 9.79 -43.87 2.62
CA GLU A 367 8.49 -44.41 2.99
C GLU A 367 8.71 -45.76 3.69
N VAL A 368 8.25 -45.89 4.93
CA VAL A 368 8.30 -47.17 5.64
C VAL A 368 7.13 -48.04 5.15
N PRO A 369 7.38 -49.18 4.47
CA PRO A 369 6.32 -50.06 4.01
C PRO A 369 5.51 -50.61 5.19
N ASP A 370 4.21 -50.85 5.00
CA ASP A 370 3.42 -51.56 6.01
C ASP A 370 3.90 -53.02 6.12
N VAL A 371 4.79 -53.26 7.07
CA VAL A 371 5.35 -54.58 7.41
C VAL A 371 4.63 -55.23 8.59
N SER A 372 3.48 -54.69 9.02
CA SER A 372 2.72 -55.19 10.18
C SER A 372 2.31 -56.66 10.08
N ASN A 373 2.16 -57.16 8.84
CA ASN A 373 1.82 -58.55 8.54
C ASN A 373 3.05 -59.49 8.40
N VAL A 374 4.27 -58.98 8.55
CA VAL A 374 5.51 -59.74 8.41
C VAL A 374 5.90 -60.35 9.77
N LYS A 375 6.12 -61.66 9.79
CA LYS A 375 6.55 -62.37 11.01
C LYS A 375 7.95 -61.90 11.43
N GLY A 376 8.07 -61.37 12.65
CA GLY A 376 9.32 -60.78 13.18
C GLY A 376 9.50 -59.29 12.88
N ALA A 377 8.48 -58.61 12.35
CA ALA A 377 8.53 -57.16 12.15
C ALA A 377 8.79 -56.42 13.48
N PHE A 378 9.66 -55.40 13.42
CA PHE A 378 10.06 -54.56 14.57
C PHE A 378 10.90 -55.28 15.64
N GLU A 379 11.41 -56.48 15.33
CA GLU A 379 12.47 -57.16 16.10
C GLU A 379 13.87 -56.80 15.55
N ASP A 380 14.94 -57.02 16.32
CA ASP A 380 16.32 -56.69 15.94
C ASP A 380 16.70 -57.31 14.58
N GLY A 381 17.14 -56.47 13.63
CA GLY A 381 17.49 -56.86 12.26
C GLY A 381 16.33 -56.81 11.26
N PHE A 382 15.09 -56.61 11.71
CA PHE A 382 13.88 -56.49 10.88
C PHE A 382 13.05 -55.21 11.19
N ASP A 383 13.62 -54.27 11.95
CA ASP A 383 13.00 -52.98 12.28
C ASP A 383 13.38 -51.90 11.24
N PRO A 384 12.43 -51.49 10.36
CA PRO A 384 12.71 -50.47 9.35
C PRO A 384 12.97 -49.08 9.94
N TYR A 385 12.44 -48.76 11.13
CA TYR A 385 12.68 -47.48 11.80
C TYR A 385 14.09 -47.42 12.39
N ALA A 386 14.55 -48.52 12.99
CA ALA A 386 15.92 -48.63 13.48
C ALA A 386 16.94 -48.54 12.33
N ALA A 387 16.67 -49.23 11.21
CA ALA A 387 17.54 -49.19 10.03
C ALA A 387 17.63 -47.78 9.43
N TYR A 388 16.49 -47.06 9.35
CA TYR A 388 16.48 -45.67 8.91
C TYR A 388 17.26 -44.77 9.88
N ALA A 389 17.02 -44.89 11.19
CA ALA A 389 17.76 -44.14 12.21
C ALA A 389 19.28 -44.39 12.12
N ASP A 390 19.71 -45.64 11.88
CA ASP A 390 21.12 -45.97 11.69
C ASP A 390 21.72 -45.31 10.44
N ALA A 391 20.96 -45.22 9.33
CA ALA A 391 21.39 -44.52 8.13
C ALA A 391 21.53 -43.00 8.36
N VAL A 392 20.60 -42.39 9.09
CA VAL A 392 20.70 -40.97 9.48
C VAL A 392 21.93 -40.73 10.35
N LEU A 393 22.13 -41.57 11.38
CA LEU A 393 23.29 -41.45 12.27
C LEU A 393 24.61 -41.64 11.54
N ALA A 394 24.68 -42.59 10.61
CA ALA A 394 25.87 -42.79 9.78
C ALA A 394 26.21 -41.52 9.00
N THR A 395 25.21 -40.90 8.37
CA THR A 395 25.35 -39.65 7.61
C THR A 395 25.80 -38.51 8.53
N LEU A 396 25.09 -38.26 9.64
CA LEU A 396 25.42 -37.17 10.57
C LEU A 396 26.81 -37.33 11.20
N SER A 397 27.20 -38.56 11.52
CA SER A 397 28.52 -38.84 12.08
C SER A 397 29.67 -38.55 11.10
N GLY A 398 29.41 -38.62 9.79
CA GLY A 398 30.37 -38.26 8.75
C GLY A 398 30.78 -36.77 8.78
N PHE A 399 29.94 -35.91 9.33
CA PHE A 399 30.19 -34.48 9.47
C PHE A 399 30.83 -34.09 10.80
N VAL A 400 31.11 -35.06 11.68
CA VAL A 400 31.70 -34.83 13.01
C VAL A 400 33.16 -35.26 13.01
N GLN A 401 34.06 -34.37 13.41
CA GLN A 401 35.48 -34.68 13.63
C GLN A 401 35.90 -34.19 15.02
N ASN A 402 36.62 -35.04 15.77
CA ASN A 402 37.09 -34.74 17.13
C ASN A 402 35.98 -34.29 18.11
N GLY A 403 34.74 -34.73 17.90
CA GLY A 403 33.60 -34.34 18.73
C GLY A 403 33.02 -32.95 18.40
N GLN A 404 33.40 -32.35 17.28
CA GLN A 404 32.83 -31.10 16.76
C GLN A 404 32.27 -31.31 15.36
N VAL A 405 31.22 -30.56 15.02
CA VAL A 405 30.61 -30.57 13.69
C VAL A 405 31.44 -29.68 12.77
N VAL A 406 32.09 -30.26 11.77
CA VAL A 406 32.99 -29.52 10.84
C VAL A 406 32.29 -29.11 9.54
N ALA A 407 31.19 -29.78 9.18
CA ALA A 407 30.35 -29.41 8.05
C ALA A 407 28.97 -28.96 8.55
N ARG A 408 28.92 -27.78 9.18
CA ARG A 408 27.73 -27.26 9.87
C ARG A 408 26.51 -27.13 8.94
N GLY A 409 26.71 -26.68 7.69
CA GLY A 409 25.63 -26.61 6.70
C GLY A 409 25.05 -27.99 6.39
N SER A 410 25.88 -28.95 5.96
CA SER A 410 25.44 -30.31 5.62
C SER A 410 24.84 -31.07 6.82
N PHE A 411 25.40 -30.91 8.01
CA PHE A 411 24.84 -31.52 9.22
C PHE A 411 23.43 -30.97 9.50
N ALA A 412 23.26 -29.64 9.47
CA ALA A 412 21.94 -29.01 9.67
C ALA A 412 20.92 -29.42 8.59
N ALA A 413 21.35 -29.51 7.32
CA ALA A 413 20.52 -29.98 6.20
C ALA A 413 19.95 -31.38 6.43
N ASN A 414 20.82 -32.31 6.86
CA ASN A 414 20.44 -33.69 7.10
C ASN A 414 19.59 -33.86 8.37
N VAL A 415 19.81 -33.04 9.40
CA VAL A 415 18.91 -32.96 10.57
C VAL A 415 17.52 -32.48 10.15
N ARG A 416 17.43 -31.45 9.29
CA ARG A 416 16.16 -30.93 8.76
C ARG A 416 15.41 -31.99 7.95
N ALA A 417 16.09 -32.62 6.99
CA ALA A 417 15.51 -33.68 6.16
C ALA A 417 15.02 -34.88 7.00
N TRP A 418 15.78 -35.28 8.02
CA TRP A 418 15.34 -36.30 8.97
C TRP A 418 14.06 -35.88 9.70
N ARG A 419 13.97 -34.64 10.20
CA ARG A 419 12.78 -34.14 10.91
C ARG A 419 11.55 -34.06 10.02
N GLU A 420 11.70 -33.60 8.78
CA GLU A 420 10.62 -33.55 7.80
C GLU A 420 10.09 -34.96 7.51
N ASN A 421 10.98 -35.93 7.33
CA ASN A 421 10.61 -37.32 7.16
C ASN A 421 9.93 -37.90 8.43
N GLN A 422 10.44 -37.60 9.64
CA GLN A 422 9.76 -38.01 10.88
C GLN A 422 8.34 -37.47 10.99
N ALA A 423 8.11 -36.20 10.63
CA ALA A 423 6.78 -35.60 10.62
C ALA A 423 5.85 -36.29 9.59
N ALA A 424 6.37 -36.62 8.41
CA ALA A 424 5.62 -37.36 7.40
C ALA A 424 5.27 -38.79 7.86
N LEU A 425 6.22 -39.48 8.50
CA LEU A 425 5.99 -40.83 9.05
C LEU A 425 5.00 -40.82 10.20
N GLU A 426 5.06 -39.83 11.10
CA GLU A 426 4.10 -39.67 12.19
C GLU A 426 2.69 -39.46 11.64
N LYS A 427 2.53 -38.60 10.63
CA LYS A 427 1.27 -38.39 9.92
C LYS A 427 0.77 -39.68 9.26
N ALA A 428 1.63 -40.37 8.53
CA ALA A 428 1.28 -41.62 7.87
C ALA A 428 0.88 -42.73 8.86
N LEU A 429 1.46 -42.75 10.06
CA LEU A 429 1.05 -43.67 11.13
C LEU A 429 -0.31 -43.30 11.73
N LEU A 430 -0.61 -42.01 11.91
CA LEU A 430 -1.89 -41.53 12.41
C LEU A 430 -3.06 -41.79 11.43
N GLU A 431 -2.78 -41.86 10.13
CA GLU A 431 -3.77 -42.10 9.07
C GLU A 431 -4.16 -43.58 8.91
N ARG A 432 -3.47 -44.52 9.58
CA ARG A 432 -3.76 -45.96 9.48
C ARG A 432 -4.92 -46.39 10.39
N GLU A 433 -5.77 -47.30 9.90
CA GLU A 433 -6.90 -47.87 10.67
C GLU A 433 -6.46 -48.55 11.98
N SER A 434 -5.26 -49.12 12.02
CA SER A 434 -4.64 -49.65 13.23
C SER A 434 -3.12 -49.70 13.12
N VAL A 435 -2.42 -49.23 14.16
CA VAL A 435 -0.96 -49.34 14.32
C VAL A 435 -0.65 -50.23 15.52
N SER A 436 0.30 -51.14 15.38
CA SER A 436 0.66 -52.04 16.48
C SER A 436 1.49 -51.30 17.55
N LYS A 437 1.36 -51.72 18.83
CA LYS A 437 2.22 -51.18 19.90
C LYS A 437 3.71 -51.41 19.65
N ALA A 438 4.06 -52.48 18.93
CA ALA A 438 5.44 -52.80 18.58
C ALA A 438 5.99 -51.77 17.57
N GLU A 439 5.20 -51.44 16.55
CA GLU A 439 5.50 -50.42 15.54
C GLU A 439 5.64 -49.02 16.15
N THR A 440 4.69 -48.60 16.99
CA THR A 440 4.78 -47.30 17.69
C THR A 440 6.03 -47.21 18.57
N ASN A 441 6.36 -48.29 19.31
CA ASN A 441 7.55 -48.32 20.15
C ASN A 441 8.85 -48.31 19.33
N ALA A 442 8.88 -48.97 18.16
CA ALA A 442 10.01 -48.97 17.25
C ALA A 442 10.26 -47.57 16.67
N PHE A 443 9.19 -46.92 16.17
CA PHE A 443 9.24 -45.54 15.70
C PHE A 443 9.76 -44.57 16.77
N LEU A 444 9.18 -44.60 17.98
CA LEU A 444 9.62 -43.73 19.09
C LEU A 444 11.07 -44.00 19.52
N LYS A 445 11.50 -45.26 19.56
CA LYS A 445 12.91 -45.61 19.87
C LYS A 445 13.87 -45.06 18.84
N ALA A 446 13.54 -45.19 17.54
CA ALA A 446 14.34 -44.64 16.45
C ALA A 446 14.43 -43.11 16.52
N GLN A 447 13.30 -42.43 16.76
CA GLN A 447 13.26 -40.98 16.93
C GLN A 447 14.12 -40.52 18.12
N ILE A 448 13.95 -41.13 19.29
CA ILE A 448 14.75 -40.83 20.50
C ILE A 448 16.24 -41.04 20.24
N LYS A 449 16.61 -42.12 19.53
CA LYS A 449 18.00 -42.45 19.21
C LYS A 449 18.68 -41.36 18.37
N VAL A 450 18.03 -40.89 17.30
CA VAL A 450 18.58 -39.80 16.47
C VAL A 450 18.55 -38.47 17.21
N THR A 451 17.47 -38.16 17.93
CA THR A 451 17.34 -36.93 18.73
C THR A 451 18.44 -36.81 19.78
N ALA A 452 18.71 -37.89 20.52
CA ALA A 452 19.74 -37.93 21.53
C ALA A 452 21.16 -37.75 20.95
N TYR A 453 21.37 -38.11 19.69
CA TYR A 453 22.61 -37.82 18.97
C TYR A 453 22.70 -36.35 18.56
N VAL A 454 21.65 -35.81 17.93
CA VAL A 454 21.60 -34.41 17.49
C VAL A 454 21.79 -33.45 18.67
N PHE A 455 21.16 -33.72 19.82
CA PHE A 455 21.27 -32.87 21.01
C PHE A 455 22.62 -32.91 21.73
N GLN A 456 23.58 -33.71 21.26
CA GLN A 456 24.98 -33.58 21.69
C GLN A 456 25.65 -32.36 21.05
N TYR A 457 25.12 -31.87 19.92
CA TYR A 457 25.72 -30.80 19.11
C TYR A 457 24.79 -29.60 18.95
N MET A 458 23.48 -29.78 19.05
CA MET A 458 22.48 -28.73 18.87
C MET A 458 21.56 -28.61 20.08
N SER A 459 20.99 -27.42 20.29
CA SER A 459 19.94 -27.18 21.27
C SER A 459 18.62 -27.81 20.84
N THR A 460 17.61 -27.77 21.72
CA THR A 460 16.24 -28.17 21.40
C THR A 460 15.61 -27.31 20.30
N SER A 461 16.14 -26.09 20.11
CA SER A 461 15.76 -25.20 19.02
C SER A 461 16.66 -25.38 17.79
N TYR A 462 17.51 -26.40 17.73
CA TYR A 462 18.39 -26.68 16.59
C TYR A 462 19.34 -25.53 16.25
N TRP A 463 19.85 -24.85 17.28
CA TRP A 463 21.05 -24.03 17.19
C TRP A 463 22.25 -24.84 17.65
N TYR A 464 23.40 -24.72 17.01
CA TYR A 464 24.62 -25.35 17.53
C TYR A 464 24.90 -24.91 18.98
N LEU A 465 25.32 -25.84 19.83
CA LEU A 465 25.60 -25.56 21.25
C LEU A 465 26.80 -24.61 21.42
N ASP A 466 27.72 -24.65 20.47
CA ASP A 466 28.86 -23.74 20.32
C ASP A 466 28.58 -22.62 19.30
N SER A 467 27.31 -22.30 19.03
CA SER A 467 26.95 -21.20 18.15
C SER A 467 27.48 -19.87 18.72
N PRO A 468 28.24 -19.08 17.93
CA PRO A 468 28.67 -17.73 18.32
C PRO A 468 27.53 -16.69 18.23
N VAL A 469 26.33 -17.10 17.82
CA VAL A 469 25.17 -16.20 17.68
C VAL A 469 24.59 -15.86 19.06
N PRO A 470 24.43 -14.57 19.40
CA PRO A 470 23.91 -14.14 20.70
C PRO A 470 22.57 -14.80 21.06
N ALA A 471 22.42 -15.18 22.33
CA ALA A 471 21.25 -15.94 22.78
C ALA A 471 19.93 -15.16 22.65
N ASP A 472 19.98 -13.84 22.81
CA ASP A 472 18.82 -12.96 22.61
C ASP A 472 18.45 -12.85 21.13
N LEU A 473 19.43 -12.72 20.24
CA LEU A 473 19.19 -12.71 18.78
C LEU A 473 18.56 -14.04 18.32
N ARG A 474 19.07 -15.18 18.81
CA ARG A 474 18.46 -16.49 18.53
C ARG A 474 17.01 -16.55 18.99
N ALA A 475 16.69 -15.96 20.14
CA ALA A 475 15.32 -15.91 20.66
C ALA A 475 14.40 -14.98 19.84
N GLU A 476 14.93 -13.89 19.28
CA GLU A 476 14.17 -13.03 18.36
C GLU A 476 13.84 -13.74 17.05
N ILE A 477 14.80 -14.49 16.51
CA ILE A 477 14.64 -15.28 15.29
C ILE A 477 13.63 -16.41 15.50
N ASP A 478 13.86 -17.29 16.48
CA ASP A 478 12.98 -18.42 16.80
C ASP A 478 11.60 -17.96 17.33
N GLY A 479 11.52 -16.74 17.83
CA GLY A 479 10.31 -16.15 18.40
C GLY A 479 9.56 -15.30 17.39
N ILE A 480 9.72 -13.98 17.51
CA ILE A 480 8.86 -13.03 16.78
C ILE A 480 9.06 -13.11 15.27
N LEU A 481 10.30 -13.28 14.79
CA LEU A 481 10.56 -13.34 13.35
C LEU A 481 10.00 -14.64 12.76
N GLN A 482 10.16 -15.78 13.43
CA GLN A 482 9.56 -17.05 13.00
C GLN A 482 8.03 -16.95 12.94
N ILE A 483 7.39 -16.41 13.98
CA ILE A 483 5.94 -16.24 14.04
C ILE A 483 5.42 -15.35 12.89
N ARG A 484 6.20 -14.34 12.48
CA ARG A 484 5.77 -13.32 11.51
C ARG A 484 6.15 -13.68 10.07
N PHE A 485 7.29 -14.31 9.84
CA PHE A 485 7.88 -14.47 8.52
C PHE A 485 8.19 -15.93 8.14
N GLY A 486 8.03 -16.89 9.07
CA GLY A 486 8.15 -18.33 8.81
C GLY A 486 9.40 -18.71 8.01
N PRO A 487 9.28 -19.12 6.73
CA PRO A 487 10.41 -19.56 5.92
C PRO A 487 11.60 -18.60 5.88
N LEU A 488 11.37 -17.28 5.82
CA LEU A 488 12.46 -16.30 5.79
C LEU A 488 13.24 -16.26 7.12
N ALA A 489 12.57 -16.49 8.25
CA ALA A 489 13.24 -16.57 9.54
C ALA A 489 14.00 -17.90 9.70
N ASP A 490 13.49 -18.99 9.14
CA ASP A 490 14.22 -20.27 9.05
C ASP A 490 15.49 -20.12 8.19
N GLU A 491 15.43 -19.41 7.07
CA GLU A 491 16.59 -19.13 6.22
C GLU A 491 17.62 -18.25 6.93
N MET A 492 17.18 -17.18 7.61
CA MET A 492 18.05 -16.35 8.45
C MET A 492 18.77 -17.18 9.52
N LYS A 493 18.03 -18.09 10.16
CA LYS A 493 18.58 -19.01 11.15
C LYS A 493 19.61 -19.95 10.54
N ASP A 494 19.35 -20.49 9.35
CA ASP A 494 20.27 -21.38 8.66
C ASP A 494 21.57 -20.68 8.32
N ASN A 495 21.50 -19.47 7.77
CA ASN A 495 22.66 -18.64 7.48
C ASN A 495 23.49 -18.39 8.76
N LEU A 496 22.83 -18.02 9.86
CA LEU A 496 23.49 -17.76 11.14
C LEU A 496 24.02 -19.03 11.84
N ASN A 497 23.40 -20.20 11.62
CA ASN A 497 23.88 -21.47 12.16
C ASN A 497 25.20 -21.91 11.50
N GLN A 498 25.44 -21.50 10.26
CA GLN A 498 26.68 -21.75 9.54
C GLN A 498 27.81 -20.81 9.99
N TRP A 499 27.49 -19.69 10.65
CA TRP A 499 28.48 -18.73 11.12
C TRP A 499 29.41 -19.31 12.20
N ASP A 500 30.69 -19.41 11.89
CA ASP A 500 31.79 -19.79 12.78
C ASP A 500 32.97 -18.78 12.74
N GLY A 501 32.79 -17.66 12.02
CA GLY A 501 33.84 -16.70 11.70
C GLY A 501 34.34 -15.86 12.90
N PRO A 502 35.46 -15.14 12.72
CA PRO A 502 36.17 -14.45 13.80
C PRO A 502 35.53 -13.13 14.27
N LEU A 503 34.50 -12.63 13.59
CA LEU A 503 33.83 -11.39 13.95
C LEU A 503 32.89 -11.62 15.14
N ASP A 504 32.99 -10.73 16.14
CA ASP A 504 31.97 -10.63 17.16
C ASP A 504 30.70 -10.03 16.55
N LEU A 505 29.67 -10.86 16.42
CA LEU A 505 28.39 -10.45 15.83
C LEU A 505 27.74 -9.31 16.63
N GLU A 506 27.96 -9.21 17.93
CA GLU A 506 27.40 -8.13 18.75
C GLU A 506 27.94 -6.74 18.38
N GLU A 507 29.15 -6.69 17.80
CA GLU A 507 29.77 -5.45 17.33
C GLU A 507 29.34 -5.07 15.90
N THR A 508 28.61 -5.94 15.21
CA THR A 508 28.16 -5.71 13.84
C THR A 508 26.89 -4.87 13.79
N GLN A 509 26.75 -4.08 12.72
CA GLN A 509 25.53 -3.30 12.46
C GLN A 509 24.31 -4.19 12.20
N LEU A 510 24.52 -5.42 11.73
CA LEU A 510 23.49 -6.37 11.37
C LEU A 510 22.65 -6.80 12.57
N VAL A 511 23.28 -7.24 13.65
CA VAL A 511 22.58 -7.74 14.85
C VAL A 511 21.71 -6.64 15.47
N GLU A 512 22.24 -5.43 15.58
CA GLU A 512 21.49 -4.30 16.09
C GLU A 512 20.28 -3.96 15.21
N THR A 513 20.42 -4.11 13.89
CA THR A 513 19.32 -3.88 12.94
C THR A 513 18.27 -4.99 13.02
N ILE A 514 18.66 -6.26 13.18
CA ILE A 514 17.72 -7.38 13.37
C ILE A 514 16.94 -7.20 14.67
N ARG A 515 17.60 -6.84 15.78
CA ARG A 515 16.95 -6.54 17.07
C ARG A 515 15.90 -5.45 16.95
N ALA A 516 16.26 -4.37 16.26
CA ALA A 516 15.33 -3.28 16.02
C ALA A 516 14.15 -3.72 15.15
N PHE A 517 14.41 -4.47 14.08
CA PHE A 517 13.38 -4.98 13.19
C PHE A 517 12.41 -5.92 13.90
N ALA A 518 12.93 -6.91 14.64
CA ALA A 518 12.17 -7.83 15.49
C ALA A 518 11.30 -7.06 16.50
N GLY A 519 11.87 -6.01 17.12
CA GLY A 519 11.14 -5.06 17.95
C GLY A 519 9.97 -4.43 17.21
N ALA A 520 10.20 -3.83 16.04
CA ALA A 520 9.17 -3.14 15.25
C ALA A 520 8.01 -4.06 14.83
N VAL A 521 8.30 -5.24 14.30
CA VAL A 521 7.29 -6.19 13.80
C VAL A 521 6.52 -6.88 14.93
N SER A 522 7.02 -6.83 16.17
CA SER A 522 6.29 -7.31 17.35
C SER A 522 4.99 -6.53 17.61
N ALA A 523 4.94 -5.25 17.20
CA ALA A 523 3.77 -4.39 17.38
C ALA A 523 2.86 -4.30 16.14
N VAL A 524 3.19 -4.97 15.03
CA VAL A 524 2.34 -4.96 13.82
C VAL A 524 1.21 -5.96 14.01
N SER A 525 -0.04 -5.54 13.75
CA SER A 525 -1.22 -6.37 14.01
C SER A 525 -1.48 -7.40 12.92
N GLU A 526 -1.54 -7.04 11.61
CA GLU A 526 -1.98 -8.04 10.59
C GLU A 526 -1.36 -7.88 9.18
N VAL A 527 -0.91 -6.68 8.74
CA VAL A 527 -0.31 -6.50 7.40
C VAL A 527 1.21 -6.41 7.47
N LEU A 528 1.91 -7.45 7.01
CA LEU A 528 3.38 -7.53 7.01
C LEU A 528 4.03 -7.22 5.66
N VAL A 529 3.26 -7.06 4.58
CA VAL A 529 3.77 -6.81 3.22
C VAL A 529 4.83 -5.69 3.18
N PRO A 530 4.66 -4.54 3.85
CA PRO A 530 5.68 -3.47 3.84
C PRO A 530 6.98 -3.81 4.59
N TYR A 531 6.99 -4.87 5.41
CA TYR A 531 8.15 -5.33 6.17
C TYR A 531 8.81 -6.57 5.53
N ALA A 532 8.19 -7.20 4.53
CA ALA A 532 8.73 -8.38 3.86
C ALA A 532 10.06 -8.06 3.14
N GLU A 533 10.14 -6.92 2.45
CA GLU A 533 11.37 -6.46 1.79
C GLU A 533 12.51 -6.25 2.79
N VAL A 534 12.20 -5.68 3.96
CA VAL A 534 13.17 -5.49 5.04
C VAL A 534 13.66 -6.83 5.58
N MET A 535 12.75 -7.77 5.83
CA MET A 535 13.12 -9.12 6.25
C MET A 535 14.02 -9.79 5.22
N GLN A 536 13.63 -9.81 3.94
CA GLN A 536 14.44 -10.38 2.86
C GLN A 536 15.83 -9.75 2.79
N THR A 537 15.93 -8.42 2.92
CA THR A 537 17.23 -7.73 2.96
C THR A 537 18.09 -8.21 4.13
N LEU A 538 17.49 -8.42 5.31
CA LEU A 538 18.21 -8.92 6.48
C LEU A 538 18.60 -10.40 6.34
N VAL A 539 17.74 -11.24 5.76
CA VAL A 539 18.08 -12.64 5.43
C VAL A 539 19.28 -12.67 4.49
N HIS A 540 19.22 -11.92 3.39
CA HIS A 540 20.33 -11.83 2.44
C HIS A 540 21.62 -11.36 3.13
N ALA A 541 21.53 -10.35 4.00
CA ALA A 541 22.67 -9.88 4.77
C ALA A 541 23.27 -10.97 5.68
N THR A 542 22.44 -11.86 6.24
CA THR A 542 22.94 -12.97 7.08
C THR A 542 23.72 -14.02 6.29
N SER A 543 23.51 -14.15 4.97
CA SER A 543 24.35 -15.00 4.11
C SER A 543 25.75 -14.42 3.87
N ARG A 544 25.92 -13.08 4.03
CA ARG A 544 27.14 -12.33 3.69
C ARG A 544 27.86 -11.75 4.90
N ILE A 545 27.67 -12.32 6.10
CA ILE A 545 28.19 -11.76 7.36
C ILE A 545 29.70 -11.54 7.32
N ALA A 546 30.46 -12.40 6.62
CA ALA A 546 31.91 -12.25 6.46
C ALA A 546 32.32 -10.98 5.67
N VAL A 547 31.44 -10.47 4.81
CA VAL A 547 31.71 -9.37 3.86
C VAL A 547 31.19 -8.02 4.39
N GLY A 548 30.32 -8.04 5.41
CA GLY A 548 29.75 -6.86 6.04
C GLY A 548 28.35 -6.50 5.52
N PHE A 549 27.55 -5.89 6.40
CA PHE A 549 26.17 -5.49 6.12
C PHE A 549 26.11 -4.07 5.55
N VAL A 550 25.66 -3.94 4.29
CA VAL A 550 25.49 -2.64 3.63
C VAL A 550 24.14 -2.60 2.90
N PRO A 551 23.01 -2.31 3.60
CA PRO A 551 21.76 -2.05 2.93
C PRO A 551 21.91 -0.76 2.12
N VAL A 552 21.77 -0.86 0.81
CA VAL A 552 22.20 0.19 -0.12
C VAL A 552 21.19 1.35 -0.18
N VAL A 553 19.89 1.04 -0.09
CA VAL A 553 18.78 2.00 -0.06
C VAL A 553 17.56 1.42 0.68
N GLY A 554 16.58 2.28 0.98
CA GLY A 554 15.26 1.85 1.44
C GLY A 554 15.10 1.73 2.97
N PRO A 555 13.96 1.19 3.43
CA PRO A 555 13.59 1.16 4.85
C PRO A 555 14.59 0.39 5.73
N THR A 556 15.30 -0.59 5.18
CA THR A 556 16.36 -1.33 5.89
C THR A 556 17.55 -0.45 6.21
N LEU A 557 17.97 0.40 5.25
CA LEU A 557 19.05 1.36 5.48
C LEU A 557 18.63 2.42 6.50
N ASP A 558 17.41 2.95 6.36
CA ASP A 558 16.83 3.90 7.31
C ASP A 558 16.83 3.36 8.74
N LEU A 559 16.40 2.10 8.91
CA LEU A 559 16.41 1.41 10.19
C LEU A 559 17.84 1.26 10.71
N CYS A 560 18.78 0.76 9.89
CA CYS A 560 20.16 0.55 10.32
C CYS A 560 20.83 1.87 10.75
N GLU A 561 20.77 2.91 9.92
CA GLU A 561 21.36 4.22 10.25
C GLU A 561 20.78 4.77 11.56
N ALA A 562 19.48 4.60 11.76
CA ALA A 562 18.81 5.06 12.96
C ALA A 562 19.26 4.31 14.22
N VAL A 563 19.47 2.99 14.19
CA VAL A 563 19.81 2.20 15.38
C VAL A 563 21.31 2.08 15.65
N THR A 564 22.12 2.01 14.59
CA THR A 564 23.57 1.91 14.71
C THR A 564 24.25 3.27 14.81
N GLY A 565 23.64 4.31 14.21
CA GLY A 565 24.26 5.62 14.07
C GLY A 565 25.41 5.65 13.06
N LYS A 566 25.59 4.60 12.24
CA LYS A 566 26.61 4.56 11.19
C LYS A 566 26.02 5.01 9.87
N MET A 567 26.64 6.00 9.23
CA MET A 567 26.22 6.46 7.91
C MET A 567 26.34 5.33 6.89
N PHE A 568 25.31 5.15 6.05
CA PHE A 568 25.22 4.02 5.11
C PHE A 568 25.34 2.64 5.77
N CYS A 569 25.13 2.56 7.09
CA CYS A 569 25.32 1.34 7.87
C CYS A 569 26.76 0.77 7.85
N LEU A 570 27.75 1.57 7.43
CA LEU A 570 29.13 1.11 7.28
C LEU A 570 29.93 1.24 8.59
N PRO A 571 30.68 0.22 9.03
CA PRO A 571 31.40 0.24 10.31
C PRO A 571 32.42 1.39 10.42
N PHE A 572 33.11 1.70 9.30
CA PHE A 572 34.13 2.75 9.23
C PHE A 572 33.61 4.10 8.74
N ALA A 573 32.31 4.23 8.48
CA ALA A 573 31.74 5.50 8.08
C ALA A 573 31.59 6.46 9.25
N LYS A 574 31.33 7.72 8.90
CA LYS A 574 31.07 8.80 9.85
C LYS A 574 29.87 8.47 10.74
N ASP A 575 30.01 8.75 12.03
CA ASP A 575 28.91 8.68 12.98
C ASP A 575 27.86 9.77 12.72
N LEU A 576 26.60 9.36 12.72
CA LEU A 576 25.43 10.21 12.60
C LEU A 576 25.06 10.81 13.97
N SER A 577 24.68 12.08 14.00
CA SER A 577 24.09 12.67 15.21
C SER A 577 22.68 12.15 15.45
N THR A 578 22.16 12.38 16.65
CA THR A 578 20.78 12.03 17.01
C THR A 578 19.77 12.59 16.01
N GLU A 579 19.95 13.83 15.55
CA GLU A 579 19.03 14.51 14.61
C GLU A 579 19.10 13.89 13.20
N GLU A 580 20.28 13.49 12.74
CA GLU A 580 20.44 12.75 11.48
C GLU A 580 19.79 11.36 11.59
N ARG A 581 19.95 10.70 12.74
CA ARG A 581 19.33 9.39 13.02
C ARG A 581 17.81 9.46 13.10
N ILE A 582 17.23 10.54 13.63
CA ILE A 582 15.76 10.75 13.62
C ILE A 582 15.26 10.89 12.18
N MET A 583 15.99 11.59 11.32
CA MET A 583 15.64 11.72 9.90
C MET A 583 15.60 10.37 9.18
N SER A 584 16.60 9.50 9.42
CA SER A 584 16.59 8.12 8.92
C SER A 584 15.45 7.31 9.55
N ALA A 585 15.26 7.41 10.88
CA ALA A 585 14.25 6.66 11.61
C ALA A 585 12.83 6.86 11.08
N VAL A 586 12.46 8.09 10.73
CA VAL A 586 11.14 8.41 10.14
C VAL A 586 10.87 7.67 8.82
N GLY A 587 11.91 7.21 8.14
CA GLY A 587 11.79 6.36 6.95
C GLY A 587 11.24 4.98 7.21
N PHE A 588 11.38 4.51 8.43
CA PHE A 588 11.00 3.18 8.84
C PHE A 588 9.75 3.22 9.74
N GLY A 589 8.79 2.34 9.46
CA GLY A 589 7.53 2.22 10.22
C GLY A 589 6.29 2.39 9.34
N ALA A 590 6.10 1.47 8.39
CA ALA A 590 5.06 1.52 7.35
C ALA A 590 3.65 1.78 7.92
N GLY A 591 3.07 2.93 7.56
CA GLY A 591 1.72 3.35 7.96
C GLY A 591 1.54 3.68 9.45
N SER A 592 2.54 3.41 10.30
CA SER A 592 2.54 3.81 11.70
C SER A 592 3.97 3.91 12.26
N VAL A 593 4.59 5.07 12.08
CA VAL A 593 5.99 5.31 12.46
C VAL A 593 6.15 5.20 13.97
N LEU A 594 5.27 5.81 14.76
CA LEU A 594 5.43 5.80 16.23
C LEU A 594 5.18 4.41 16.82
N LYS A 595 4.30 3.59 16.21
CA LYS A 595 4.05 2.24 16.70
C LYS A 595 5.27 1.35 16.53
N ALA A 596 5.90 1.40 15.35
CA ALA A 596 7.14 0.67 15.08
C ALA A 596 8.25 1.11 16.06
N TRP A 597 8.52 2.42 16.15
CA TRP A 597 9.58 2.93 17.03
C TRP A 597 9.28 2.82 18.52
N GLY A 598 8.00 2.80 18.91
CA GLY A 598 7.57 2.50 20.27
C GLY A 598 7.95 1.07 20.68
N ALA A 599 7.86 0.12 19.77
CA ALA A 599 8.27 -1.25 19.99
C ALA A 599 9.80 -1.42 19.94
N VAL A 600 10.48 -0.78 18.99
CA VAL A 600 11.96 -0.72 18.92
C VAL A 600 12.56 -0.21 20.23
N LYS A 601 11.98 0.84 20.83
CA LYS A 601 12.44 1.39 22.11
C LYS A 601 12.51 0.33 23.23
N ASN A 602 11.60 -0.65 23.21
CA ASN A 602 11.49 -1.69 24.23
C ASN A 602 12.24 -2.98 23.84
N ALA A 603 12.84 -3.04 22.65
CA ALA A 603 13.61 -4.18 22.19
C ALA A 603 15.03 -4.24 22.81
N GLY A 604 15.76 -5.30 22.49
CA GLY A 604 17.16 -5.55 22.89
C GLY A 604 18.20 -4.60 22.27
N VAL A 605 17.78 -3.45 21.73
CA VAL A 605 18.64 -2.48 21.05
C VAL A 605 19.51 -1.68 22.02
N ASN A 606 20.61 -1.14 21.49
CA ASN A 606 21.59 -0.32 22.18
C ASN A 606 20.98 0.98 22.76
N PRO A 607 21.63 1.62 23.75
CA PRO A 607 21.10 2.83 24.38
C PRO A 607 20.89 4.01 23.42
N GLY A 608 21.74 4.14 22.38
CA GLY A 608 21.61 5.19 21.38
C GLY A 608 20.34 5.06 20.54
N ALA A 609 20.01 3.84 20.11
CA ALA A 609 18.78 3.52 19.39
C ALA A 609 17.54 3.83 20.25
N LYS A 610 17.58 3.55 21.56
CA LYS A 610 16.49 3.91 22.49
C LYS A 610 16.27 5.41 22.60
N VAL A 611 17.35 6.20 22.58
CA VAL A 611 17.26 7.67 22.56
C VAL A 611 16.61 8.15 21.26
N VAL A 612 17.01 7.62 20.11
CA VAL A 612 16.41 7.96 18.80
C VAL A 612 14.93 7.59 18.78
N ALA A 613 14.58 6.36 19.17
CA ALA A 613 13.21 5.91 19.25
C ALA A 613 12.34 6.83 20.12
N GLN A 614 12.84 7.23 21.30
CA GLN A 614 12.15 8.17 22.18
C GLN A 614 11.94 9.55 21.54
N LYS A 615 12.86 10.01 20.69
CA LYS A 615 12.74 11.28 19.97
C LYS A 615 11.76 11.18 18.81
N VAL A 616 11.74 10.07 18.07
CA VAL A 616 10.73 9.81 17.03
C VAL A 616 9.32 9.84 17.63
N LEU A 617 9.13 9.25 18.81
CA LEU A 617 7.86 9.28 19.54
C LEU A 617 7.38 10.69 19.89
N SER A 618 8.27 11.69 19.91
CA SER A 618 7.90 13.09 20.19
C SER A 618 7.37 13.85 18.97
N LEU A 619 7.54 13.33 17.75
CA LEU A 619 7.15 14.02 16.51
C LEU A 619 5.64 14.07 16.28
N ARG A 620 4.86 13.20 16.95
CA ARG A 620 3.44 12.91 16.66
C ARG A 620 3.26 12.16 15.33
N GLU A 621 2.23 11.33 15.26
CA GLU A 621 2.04 10.40 14.13
C GLU A 621 1.81 11.14 12.81
N GLU A 622 0.92 12.15 12.81
CA GLU A 622 0.59 12.86 11.58
C GLU A 622 1.79 13.58 10.96
N PHE A 623 2.64 14.19 11.79
CA PHE A 623 3.85 14.85 11.33
C PHE A 623 4.88 13.82 10.86
N ALA A 624 5.08 12.72 11.59
CA ALA A 624 6.01 11.66 11.20
C ALA A 624 5.64 11.05 9.84
N LEU A 625 4.36 10.78 9.58
CA LEU A 625 3.90 10.26 8.28
C LEU A 625 4.05 11.29 7.16
N ALA A 626 3.73 12.56 7.41
CA ALA A 626 3.93 13.63 6.43
C ALA A 626 5.42 13.80 6.09
N LEU A 627 6.29 13.71 7.11
CA LEU A 627 7.73 13.76 6.94
C LEU A 627 8.25 12.50 6.24
N GLN A 628 7.77 11.31 6.54
CA GLN A 628 8.15 10.08 5.84
C GLN A 628 7.92 10.20 4.33
N ALA A 629 6.78 10.76 3.93
CA ALA A 629 6.39 10.96 2.53
C ALA A 629 7.12 12.10 1.81
N SER A 630 7.68 13.08 2.54
CA SER A 630 8.24 14.30 1.95
C SER A 630 9.70 14.57 2.31
N ARG A 631 10.30 13.83 3.23
CA ARG A 631 11.67 14.08 3.68
C ARG A 631 12.64 13.99 2.53
N ARG A 632 13.67 14.82 2.63
CA ARG A 632 14.81 14.81 1.73
C ARG A 632 16.07 14.56 2.54
N THR A 633 16.52 13.31 2.52
CA THR A 633 17.68 12.86 3.28
C THR A 633 18.97 13.55 2.82
N THR A 634 19.04 13.99 1.55
CA THR A 634 20.15 14.77 1.00
C THR A 634 19.71 15.89 0.05
N TYR A 635 20.37 17.05 0.13
CA TYR A 635 20.26 18.13 -0.84
C TYR A 635 21.66 18.68 -1.13
N LYS A 636 22.23 18.32 -2.29
CA LYS A 636 23.64 18.63 -2.64
C LYS A 636 24.58 18.20 -1.50
N THR A 637 25.22 19.14 -0.82
CA THR A 637 26.14 18.89 0.30
C THR A 637 25.45 18.81 1.66
N LEU A 638 24.15 19.09 1.73
CA LEU A 638 23.36 19.04 2.95
C LEU A 638 22.85 17.63 3.22
N ARG A 639 22.97 17.17 4.46
CA ARG A 639 22.30 15.97 4.96
C ARG A 639 21.14 16.38 5.85
N GLY A 640 20.00 15.73 5.66
CA GLY A 640 18.79 16.04 6.39
C GLY A 640 18.88 15.67 7.88
N ALA A 641 18.22 16.45 8.73
CA ALA A 641 18.23 16.26 10.18
C ALA A 641 16.94 16.80 10.82
N VAL A 642 16.47 16.13 11.86
CA VAL A 642 15.23 16.47 12.56
C VAL A 642 15.51 16.65 14.04
N GLY A 643 15.27 17.85 14.54
CA GLY A 643 15.29 18.19 15.95
C GLY A 643 13.95 17.90 16.65
N PRO A 644 13.87 18.10 17.96
CA PRO A 644 12.61 17.99 18.70
C PRO A 644 11.62 19.07 18.28
N ILE A 645 10.40 18.68 17.92
CA ILE A 645 9.30 19.61 17.60
C ILE A 645 8.34 19.63 18.77
N THR A 646 8.60 20.49 19.75
CA THR A 646 7.85 20.52 21.02
C THR A 646 6.63 21.43 20.98
N ASN A 647 6.61 22.40 20.06
CA ASN A 647 5.52 23.35 19.91
C ASN A 647 4.47 22.83 18.93
N GLU A 648 3.19 22.87 19.33
CA GLU A 648 2.08 22.42 18.48
C GLU A 648 1.92 23.25 17.20
N PHE A 649 2.12 24.57 17.30
CA PHE A 649 2.01 25.46 16.15
C PHE A 649 3.19 25.27 15.18
N GLU A 650 4.37 24.94 15.69
CA GLU A 650 5.53 24.58 14.87
C GLU A 650 5.26 23.30 14.07
N ALA A 651 4.69 22.27 14.70
CA ALA A 651 4.27 21.05 14.01
C ALA A 651 3.19 21.32 12.94
N GLN A 652 2.21 22.18 13.23
CA GLN A 652 1.20 22.60 12.25
C GLN A 652 1.81 23.34 11.06
N ALA A 653 2.78 24.21 11.30
CA ALA A 653 3.49 24.91 10.24
C ALA A 653 4.25 23.93 9.34
N GLY A 654 4.98 22.97 9.91
CA GLY A 654 5.66 21.95 9.11
C GLY A 654 4.70 21.06 8.32
N LEU A 655 3.54 20.68 8.90
CA LEU A 655 2.47 19.98 8.19
C LEU A 655 1.95 20.79 7.00
N HIS A 656 1.77 22.11 7.17
CA HIS A 656 1.36 23.00 6.09
C HIS A 656 2.38 23.00 4.95
N LEU A 657 3.66 23.16 5.28
CA LEU A 657 4.75 23.13 4.31
C LEU A 657 4.77 21.81 3.50
N MET A 658 4.60 20.67 4.17
CA MET A 658 4.63 19.35 3.53
C MET A 658 3.35 19.06 2.73
N LYS A 659 2.18 19.15 3.36
CA LYS A 659 0.91 18.69 2.78
C LYS A 659 0.26 19.72 1.86
N ASN A 660 0.26 21.00 2.22
CA ASN A 660 -0.43 22.04 1.45
C ASN A 660 0.49 22.62 0.36
N GLU A 661 1.75 22.86 0.69
CA GLU A 661 2.71 23.43 -0.26
C GLU A 661 3.52 22.39 -1.04
N GLY A 662 3.46 21.10 -0.65
CA GLY A 662 4.19 20.03 -1.33
C GLY A 662 5.70 20.18 -1.23
N ARG A 663 6.20 20.71 -0.10
CA ARG A 663 7.64 20.90 0.13
C ARG A 663 8.26 19.65 0.73
N ALA A 664 9.52 19.42 0.38
CA ALA A 664 10.31 18.36 0.96
C ALA A 664 11.19 18.91 2.11
N LEU A 665 11.00 18.42 3.33
CA LEU A 665 11.79 18.90 4.47
C LEU A 665 13.21 18.34 4.44
N ILE A 666 14.20 19.21 4.69
CA ILE A 666 15.62 18.86 4.84
C ILE A 666 16.02 19.04 6.31
N GLY A 667 15.67 20.17 6.91
CA GLY A 667 15.83 20.45 8.34
C GLY A 667 14.48 20.75 8.98
N ALA A 668 14.19 20.13 10.11
CA ALA A 668 12.96 20.36 10.88
C ALA A 668 13.25 20.53 12.37
N GLY A 669 12.63 21.54 12.98
CA GLY A 669 12.99 22.05 14.29
C GLY A 669 14.33 22.81 14.25
N ASP A 670 14.48 23.76 15.16
CA ASP A 670 15.68 24.60 15.25
C ASP A 670 16.97 23.77 15.38
N ASP A 671 16.99 22.74 16.22
CA ASP A 671 18.09 21.79 16.38
C ASP A 671 18.37 21.00 15.09
N GLY A 672 17.33 20.65 14.32
CA GLY A 672 17.47 19.96 13.04
C GLY A 672 18.14 20.87 12.02
N VAL A 673 17.62 22.08 11.82
CA VAL A 673 18.21 23.07 10.91
C VAL A 673 19.63 23.44 11.33
N ARG A 674 19.89 23.57 12.64
CA ARG A 674 21.24 23.80 13.16
C ARG A 674 22.19 22.71 12.71
N LYS A 675 21.78 21.45 12.86
CA LYS A 675 22.57 20.30 12.45
C LYS A 675 22.81 20.29 10.94
N VAL A 676 21.78 20.54 10.12
CA VAL A 676 21.92 20.58 8.66
C VAL A 676 22.92 21.64 8.20
N LEU A 677 22.89 22.83 8.82
CA LEU A 677 23.69 23.99 8.39
C LEU A 677 25.00 24.16 9.16
N GLY A 678 25.31 23.30 10.13
CA GLY A 678 26.50 23.43 10.98
C GLY A 678 26.47 24.65 11.90
N ILE A 679 25.28 25.06 12.35
CA ILE A 679 25.08 26.15 13.32
C ILE A 679 25.28 25.58 14.73
N PRO A 680 26.13 26.18 15.58
CA PRO A 680 26.32 25.71 16.96
C PRO A 680 25.07 25.94 17.81
N LYS A 681 24.87 25.10 18.83
CA LYS A 681 23.72 25.21 19.73
C LYS A 681 23.79 26.45 20.64
N ASP A 682 25.00 26.79 21.09
CA ASP A 682 25.23 27.92 21.99
C ASP A 682 25.53 29.21 21.23
N SER A 683 24.94 30.32 21.67
CA SER A 683 25.31 31.66 21.23
C SER A 683 26.08 32.38 22.32
N LYS A 684 27.20 33.02 21.96
CA LYS A 684 27.82 34.01 22.85
C LYS A 684 26.82 35.15 23.09
N PRO A 685 26.80 35.79 24.27
CA PRO A 685 25.92 36.92 24.53
C PRO A 685 26.03 37.98 23.44
N ASN A 686 24.89 38.52 22.98
CA ASN A 686 24.78 39.52 21.92
C ASN A 686 25.29 39.07 20.53
N THR A 687 25.33 37.76 20.26
CA THR A 687 25.63 37.22 18.93
C THR A 687 24.46 36.41 18.40
N ILE A 688 24.39 36.25 17.07
CA ILE A 688 23.34 35.45 16.41
C ILE A 688 23.83 34.04 16.05
N ILE A 689 25.05 33.67 16.47
CA ILE A 689 25.80 32.54 15.90
C ILE A 689 25.07 31.20 16.05
N GLY A 690 24.27 31.02 17.11
CA GLY A 690 23.46 29.82 17.33
C GLY A 690 21.97 29.96 16.99
N LYS A 691 21.55 31.10 16.44
CA LYS A 691 20.17 31.32 16.00
C LYS A 691 19.92 30.56 14.69
N ALA A 692 18.84 29.81 14.62
CA ALA A 692 18.44 29.07 13.42
C ALA A 692 16.93 29.18 13.24
N PRO A 693 16.45 29.08 11.98
CA PRO A 693 15.03 28.95 11.72
C PRO A 693 14.53 27.54 12.02
N ASP A 694 13.21 27.39 12.16
CA ASP A 694 12.59 26.08 12.47
C ASP A 694 12.62 25.12 11.28
N TYR A 695 12.53 25.62 10.04
CA TYR A 695 12.49 24.77 8.85
C TYR A 695 13.45 25.21 7.75
N LEU A 696 14.11 24.20 7.18
CA LEU A 696 14.79 24.27 5.89
C LEU A 696 14.15 23.22 4.98
N SER A 697 13.61 23.67 3.85
CA SER A 697 12.85 22.81 2.93
C SER A 697 13.24 23.04 1.48
N ALA A 698 13.04 22.04 0.64
CA ALA A 698 13.05 22.17 -0.81
C ALA A 698 11.62 22.40 -1.32
N THR A 699 11.44 23.43 -2.14
CA THR A 699 10.19 23.76 -2.81
C THR A 699 9.93 22.80 -3.97
N LYS A 700 8.72 22.84 -4.56
CA LYS A 700 8.38 22.09 -5.78
C LYS A 700 9.33 22.37 -6.95
N GLY A 701 9.91 23.56 -7.00
CA GLY A 701 10.94 23.95 -7.98
C GLY A 701 12.34 23.43 -7.66
N ASN A 702 12.48 22.57 -6.65
CA ASN A 702 13.77 22.04 -6.18
C ASN A 702 14.75 23.13 -5.74
N LYS A 703 14.23 24.19 -5.10
CA LYS A 703 15.00 25.30 -4.52
C LYS A 703 14.78 25.37 -3.02
N LEU A 704 15.71 25.99 -2.28
CA LEU A 704 15.67 26.07 -0.83
C LEU A 704 14.72 27.18 -0.36
N ALA A 705 13.97 26.90 0.70
CA ALA A 705 13.21 27.88 1.47
C ALA A 705 13.56 27.75 2.96
N LEU A 706 13.78 28.90 3.60
CA LEU A 706 13.99 29.03 5.05
C LEU A 706 12.73 29.60 5.68
N SER A 707 12.17 28.91 6.67
CA SER A 707 10.92 29.33 7.31
C SER A 707 11.10 29.37 8.82
N GLU A 708 10.92 30.55 9.41
CA GLU A 708 10.83 30.75 10.85
C GLU A 708 9.37 30.73 11.29
N VAL A 709 9.07 30.10 12.43
CA VAL A 709 7.71 29.91 12.93
C VAL A 709 7.51 30.57 14.29
N LYS A 710 6.53 31.47 14.39
CA LYS A 710 6.17 32.11 15.67
C LYS A 710 4.69 31.89 16.01
N GLY A 711 4.44 31.06 17.02
CA GLY A 711 3.09 30.77 17.53
C GLY A 711 2.55 31.77 18.57
N GLY A 712 3.35 32.75 18.98
CA GLY A 712 3.01 33.76 20.00
C GLY A 712 3.46 35.16 19.60
N ASN A 713 3.77 36.02 20.59
CA ASN A 713 4.24 37.39 20.33
C ASN A 713 5.53 37.37 19.51
N ILE A 714 5.54 38.09 18.39
CA ILE A 714 6.59 38.07 17.38
C ILE A 714 7.65 39.09 17.77
N ASP A 715 8.90 38.67 17.86
CA ASP A 715 10.06 39.55 17.87
C ASP A 715 10.61 39.62 16.44
N PRO A 716 10.37 40.72 15.69
CA PRO A 716 10.78 40.81 14.30
C PRO A 716 12.29 40.77 14.12
N GLN A 717 13.06 41.30 15.08
CA GLN A 717 14.51 41.31 15.00
C GLN A 717 15.08 39.90 15.20
N ASP A 718 14.49 39.11 16.10
CA ASP A 718 14.87 37.72 16.29
C ASP A 718 14.67 36.88 15.02
N VAL A 719 13.52 37.05 14.36
CA VAL A 719 13.22 36.39 13.06
C VAL A 719 14.25 36.78 12.00
N ILE A 720 14.56 38.08 11.88
CA ILE A 720 15.57 38.58 10.93
C ILE A 720 16.93 37.97 11.23
N ASP A 721 17.33 37.87 12.50
CA ASP A 721 18.61 37.31 12.91
C ASP A 721 18.72 35.81 12.60
N GLN A 722 17.65 35.03 12.88
CA GLN A 722 17.59 33.59 12.60
C GLN A 722 17.74 33.32 11.09
N LEU A 723 16.97 34.03 10.27
CA LEU A 723 17.03 33.90 8.81
C LEU A 723 18.37 34.39 8.25
N THR A 724 18.93 35.47 8.79
CA THR A 724 20.25 35.99 8.39
C THR A 724 21.34 34.95 8.66
N ASN A 725 21.38 34.38 9.86
CA ASN A 725 22.42 33.41 10.23
C ASN A 725 22.36 32.15 9.35
N ALA A 726 21.16 31.64 9.07
CA ALA A 726 20.98 30.50 8.17
C ALA A 726 21.40 30.81 6.72
N LEU A 727 21.09 32.00 6.20
CA LEU A 727 21.53 32.44 4.88
C LEU A 727 23.05 32.60 4.80
N ASP A 728 23.70 33.13 5.84
CA ASP A 728 25.16 33.22 5.91
C ASP A 728 25.78 31.82 5.88
N LYS A 729 25.22 30.83 6.59
CA LYS A 729 25.68 29.43 6.49
C LYS A 729 25.46 28.82 5.11
N LEU A 730 24.30 29.04 4.49
CA LEU A 730 24.09 28.59 3.12
C LEU A 730 25.06 29.27 2.14
N LYS A 731 25.44 30.53 2.38
CA LYS A 731 26.46 31.21 1.57
C LYS A 731 27.85 30.61 1.76
N GLU A 732 28.26 30.32 2.99
CA GLU A 732 29.52 29.60 3.30
C GLU A 732 29.58 28.23 2.59
N LEU A 733 28.43 27.56 2.45
CA LEU A 733 28.28 26.27 1.77
C LEU A 733 28.10 26.38 0.25
N ASN A 734 28.18 27.58 -0.34
CA ASN A 734 27.93 27.86 -1.76
C ASN A 734 26.50 27.52 -2.25
N LEU A 735 25.52 27.61 -1.36
CA LEU A 735 24.10 27.32 -1.61
C LEU A 735 23.19 28.56 -1.56
N ALA A 736 23.73 29.76 -1.38
CA ALA A 736 22.92 30.98 -1.35
C ALA A 736 22.10 31.22 -2.64
N GLY A 737 22.61 30.80 -3.81
CA GLY A 737 21.89 30.88 -5.10
C GLY A 737 20.83 29.80 -5.30
N ASP A 738 20.74 28.85 -4.37
CA ASP A 738 19.66 27.86 -4.34
C ASP A 738 18.47 28.34 -3.51
N VAL A 739 18.61 29.41 -2.74
CA VAL A 739 17.51 29.94 -1.93
C VAL A 739 16.53 30.69 -2.84
N GLU A 740 15.28 30.26 -2.83
CA GLU A 740 14.19 30.89 -3.56
C GLU A 740 13.49 31.95 -2.72
N ARG A 741 13.28 31.68 -1.42
CA ARG A 741 12.56 32.58 -0.52
C ARG A 741 12.88 32.35 0.95
N VAL A 742 12.54 33.36 1.76
CA VAL A 742 12.62 33.33 3.22
C VAL A 742 11.29 33.77 3.81
N GLU A 743 10.90 33.13 4.90
CA GLU A 743 9.51 33.15 5.35
C GLU A 743 9.38 33.27 6.86
N LEU A 744 8.30 33.90 7.27
CA LEU A 744 7.81 33.98 8.64
C LEU A 744 6.40 33.39 8.66
N ILE A 745 6.23 32.24 9.30
CA ILE A 745 4.95 31.57 9.49
C ILE A 745 4.43 31.93 10.88
N ILE A 746 3.23 32.49 10.96
CA ILE A 746 2.68 32.98 12.23
C ILE A 746 1.22 32.57 12.40
N LYS A 747 0.86 32.43 13.68
CA LYS A 747 -0.53 32.15 14.07
C LYS A 747 -1.40 33.38 13.80
N LYS A 748 -2.59 33.19 13.23
CA LYS A 748 -3.57 34.28 13.10
C LYS A 748 -3.81 34.98 14.45
N GLY A 749 -3.68 36.30 14.45
CA GLY A 749 -3.83 37.13 15.65
C GLY A 749 -2.54 37.31 16.48
N ALA A 750 -1.39 36.77 16.06
CA ALA A 750 -0.12 37.05 16.70
C ALA A 750 0.24 38.54 16.65
N MET A 751 0.70 39.09 17.78
CA MET A 751 1.05 40.51 17.92
C MET A 751 2.56 40.73 17.75
N MET A 752 2.95 41.84 17.12
CA MET A 752 4.34 42.29 17.05
C MET A 752 4.75 42.90 18.39
N LYS A 753 5.94 42.55 18.91
CA LYS A 753 6.51 43.17 20.11
C LYS A 753 7.12 44.55 19.84
N ASP A 754 7.50 44.80 18.59
CA ASP A 754 8.10 46.05 18.15
C ASP A 754 7.13 46.77 17.22
N ASP A 755 6.60 47.90 17.69
CA ASP A 755 5.67 48.76 16.96
C ASP A 755 6.29 49.39 15.70
N ASN A 756 7.61 49.24 15.48
CA ASN A 756 8.27 49.66 14.24
C ASN A 756 8.07 48.68 13.08
N TYR A 757 7.40 47.55 13.29
CA TYR A 757 7.14 46.54 12.26
C TYR A 757 5.65 46.27 12.09
N LYS A 758 5.24 45.98 10.86
CA LYS A 758 3.88 45.55 10.51
C LYS A 758 3.91 44.47 9.43
N ILE A 759 2.78 43.79 9.28
CA ILE A 759 2.53 42.92 8.12
C ILE A 759 1.76 43.75 7.10
N TRP A 760 2.24 43.78 5.86
CA TRP A 760 1.56 44.49 4.78
C TRP A 760 1.74 43.72 3.47
N ASN A 761 0.61 43.43 2.80
CA ASN A 761 0.55 42.65 1.55
C ASN A 761 1.31 41.30 1.62
N GLY A 762 1.23 40.61 2.76
CA GLY A 762 1.89 39.31 2.94
C GLY A 762 3.40 39.39 3.15
N PHE A 763 3.95 40.56 3.48
CA PHE A 763 5.36 40.74 3.82
C PHE A 763 5.54 41.41 5.18
N LEU A 764 6.65 41.11 5.86
CA LEU A 764 7.09 41.85 7.03
C LEU A 764 7.69 43.20 6.56
N VAL A 765 7.23 44.32 7.11
CA VAL A 765 7.57 45.67 6.67
C VAL A 765 7.97 46.54 7.86
N LYS A 766 9.02 47.35 7.69
CA LYS A 766 9.41 48.41 8.64
C LYS A 766 8.53 49.65 8.44
N ILE A 767 7.96 50.18 9.52
CA ILE A 767 6.96 51.27 9.43
C ILE A 767 7.61 52.60 9.05
N LEU A 768 8.78 52.92 9.60
CA LEU A 768 9.44 54.22 9.43
C LEU A 768 9.74 54.57 7.96
N ASP A 769 10.06 53.58 7.13
CA ASP A 769 10.37 53.76 5.71
C ASP A 769 9.42 53.00 4.77
N ASN A 770 8.45 52.27 5.33
CA ASN A 770 7.48 51.43 4.63
C ASN A 770 8.13 50.43 3.65
N LYS A 771 9.34 49.94 3.99
CA LYS A 771 10.09 48.97 3.18
C LYS A 771 9.98 47.55 3.73
N PRO A 772 9.97 46.52 2.87
CA PRO A 772 10.07 45.14 3.32
C PRO A 772 11.31 44.93 4.20
N ALA A 773 11.14 44.20 5.29
CA ALA A 773 12.25 43.73 6.10
C ALA A 773 13.01 42.65 5.31
N THR A 774 14.34 42.73 5.36
CA THR A 774 15.25 41.81 4.68
C THR A 774 16.24 41.23 5.68
N PRO A 775 16.64 39.95 5.54
CA PRO A 775 17.84 39.44 6.19
C PRO A 775 19.05 40.30 5.83
N LYS A 776 19.96 40.52 6.79
CA LYS A 776 21.06 41.48 6.63
C LYS A 776 22.03 40.99 5.54
N GLY A 777 22.22 41.80 4.49
CA GLY A 777 23.15 41.47 3.40
C GLY A 777 22.57 40.57 2.32
N PHE A 778 21.26 40.29 2.35
CA PHE A 778 20.59 39.46 1.35
C PHE A 778 19.36 40.18 0.74
N PRO A 779 19.07 39.98 -0.55
CA PRO A 779 18.02 40.69 -1.26
C PRO A 779 16.63 40.03 -1.11
N TYR A 780 16.40 39.23 -0.06
CA TYR A 780 15.14 38.51 0.12
C TYR A 780 14.16 39.33 0.96
N PHE A 781 12.91 39.45 0.50
CA PHE A 781 11.81 39.98 1.32
C PHE A 781 11.23 38.84 2.16
N ILE A 782 11.02 39.10 3.45
CA ILE A 782 10.45 38.10 4.36
C ILE A 782 8.94 37.99 4.09
N GLN A 783 8.55 36.90 3.43
CA GLN A 783 7.16 36.58 3.15
C GLN A 783 6.47 36.05 4.41
N VAL A 784 5.28 36.53 4.69
CA VAL A 784 4.50 36.17 5.88
C VAL A 784 3.39 35.20 5.48
N ILE A 785 3.37 34.04 6.11
CA ILE A 785 2.33 33.02 5.95
C ILE A 785 1.47 33.02 7.23
N LEU A 786 0.16 33.20 7.07
CA LEU A 786 -0.81 33.23 8.17
C LEU A 786 -1.55 31.90 8.24
N LEU A 787 -1.37 31.16 9.35
CA LEU A 787 -2.08 29.91 9.62
C LEU A 787 -3.21 30.10 10.63
#